data_AF-A0A1F5VGK9-F1
#
_entry.id   AF-A0A1F5VGK9-F1
#
_cell.length_a   1.000
_cell.length_b   1.000
_cell.length_c   1.000
_cell.angle_alpha   90.00
_cell.angle_beta   90.00
_cell.angle_gamma   90.00
#
_symmetry.space_group_name_H-M   'P 1'
#
loop_
_entity.id
_entity.type
_entity.pdbx_description
1 polymer ?
#
loop_
_entity_poly.entity_id
_entity_poly.type
_entity_poly.pdbx_seq_one_letter_code
_entity_poly.pdbx_strand_id
1 'polypeptide(L)'
;MKYFLFILMLVFLLPAHVFAACRDTGATLIFVNGILNSRKDADESKAQLQVAFQNKFGSIVNIKFITGYNPSHLAGAGDLAQSAAQVLGGSISDYDLKTILMQIQPEVATRKILLVGHSQGTLYANSIYKYLVGNGVPAESIAVYNVATPADKVAGRGAYLTSSNDSLIRKLADIAKKLRTPSPLSPNIDIPIFPGDTEGVYSGHNFIRAYLAGASDKIVSDVSRELDGLAAKTNTDAETCFNAPPSTMGYKIEKAVFAVADPIAGGAVLAARTSVNAEKALAAAIANGVLAAAKGIGNTAAALLAFRQSAQLPAPSGANLAVKPPSELPSSPTLGVGISLTPSVFPESGVEEGEGGGGNQLVEAPAALPTPSVGQTDDLPAFLQLSLVGGGSPGFGGSSPSSSTSDVTPTPYEGGDGGGNGEEAEPPDVTPPDAPAIISPSEDGLVFISSNIDFSGTAEFDSVISNNFNNATTTAGEDGAWQFTFSNLLQGATTIEFSAQDQAGNQSASSARTIFVDSLGPGATLVIEECEEGGSSLSPDGCLLSETGAIMLSWSTDAEDFDYFIVECESGGEECEDFDFSETTDTGASYELPSANTSYAFTVRAVDQNGNIGDADSKTLEVISMPVVINEVAWAGTAADSHDEFIELYNRTSYTINLDGWALYAQDSEEPYINLSGTIQPASYFLLERKDNETVSDVAADLIYGNDGSDWALNNTGEVLVLSQDSTTIDQTTLCSGTWCGGSAGGLYPSMERIDPEVAGTDTANWGTSNGIVKNGMDAAGVALTATPRARNSLHYLIAQSTTLPADRTLKQSFGTYIIKENDTFIVPVGKTLTIEPGVTVKVGGSASLEVNGTLIADGTAANHIIFTSLSDPPTYWKNIRITADSSNSSVSYAQFKYGGRYFSNTPLEQRAELSVINNSINISHSTFENSYGDGLRLTLSNSTVSNNTFSVGTTSSSNVGFEASDGSPTISQNTFLQNYQGLRLNTDTSASVQSNTFTDNFDYAVYAVNGASEFSGNSGSGNGNGKNGIALVGTISAAGGTTTLSANPLSYLIGRYPSGNPKVAAGSVLVVGAGTVWKGEANDARFEIDGTMKLEGANKDSILFTSLADSAPGEWYGITLSSTGYVYGGGFTLRHGGGAPSCSGCAGFSVIGGRVNLSDGRIQNNYKVGMQIYNSATSTLSNFEFLDHQTPAGNSTALVSSNSTLILDNLIFSNNFANTSPEGLY
;
A
#
# COMPACT_ATOMS: atom_id res chain seq x y z
N MET A 1 -16.25 64.67 -26.40
CA MET A 1 -16.98 63.69 -25.55
C MET A 1 -17.20 62.44 -26.40
N LYS A 2 -17.01 61.22 -25.86
CA LYS A 2 -16.81 59.95 -26.60
C LYS A 2 -15.45 59.74 -27.34
N TYR A 3 -14.35 60.33 -26.86
CA TYR A 3 -12.98 60.01 -27.33
C TYR A 3 -11.98 60.08 -26.16
N PHE A 4 -12.08 59.13 -25.22
CA PHE A 4 -11.14 58.99 -24.09
C PHE A 4 -11.15 57.59 -23.44
N LEU A 5 -11.57 56.56 -24.19
CA LEU A 5 -11.83 55.21 -23.64
C LEU A 5 -11.36 54.09 -24.59
N PHE A 6 -10.29 54.33 -25.36
CA PHE A 6 -9.87 53.47 -26.48
C PHE A 6 -8.35 53.22 -26.55
N ILE A 7 -7.64 53.37 -25.40
CA ILE A 7 -6.17 53.22 -25.30
C ILE A 7 -5.78 52.25 -24.16
N LEU A 8 -6.75 51.63 -23.46
CA LEU A 8 -6.51 50.78 -22.28
C LEU A 8 -6.86 49.29 -22.49
N MET A 9 -6.95 48.81 -23.74
CA MET A 9 -7.46 47.46 -24.02
C MET A 9 -6.80 46.85 -25.26
N LEU A 10 -5.46 46.89 -25.33
CA LEU A 10 -4.70 46.33 -26.46
C LEU A 10 -3.26 45.87 -26.08
N VAL A 11 -3.04 45.41 -24.85
CA VAL A 11 -1.71 44.93 -24.37
C VAL A 11 -1.83 43.68 -23.47
N PHE A 12 -2.78 42.79 -23.77
CA PHE A 12 -2.89 41.47 -23.13
C PHE A 12 -3.47 40.45 -24.12
N LEU A 13 -2.58 39.82 -24.89
CA LEU A 13 -2.74 38.48 -25.49
C LEU A 13 -1.40 38.04 -26.11
N LEU A 14 -0.53 37.53 -25.24
CA LEU A 14 0.58 36.64 -25.55
C LEU A 14 0.61 35.59 -24.44
N PRO A 15 0.86 34.29 -24.72
CA PRO A 15 1.02 33.26 -23.71
C PRO A 15 2.41 33.39 -23.05
N ALA A 16 2.60 34.47 -22.30
CA ALA A 16 3.81 34.65 -21.51
C ALA A 16 3.79 33.65 -20.35
N HIS A 17 4.63 32.62 -20.42
CA HIS A 17 5.09 31.85 -19.27
C HIS A 17 5.94 32.76 -18.35
N VAL A 18 5.28 33.71 -17.70
CA VAL A 18 5.88 34.53 -16.65
C VAL A 18 6.09 33.63 -15.45
N PHE A 19 7.29 33.05 -15.34
CA PHE A 19 7.79 32.56 -14.07
C PHE A 19 7.53 33.63 -13.01
N ALA A 20 6.89 33.26 -11.91
CA ALA A 20 6.31 34.22 -10.98
C ALA A 20 7.40 34.99 -10.21
N ALA A 21 7.90 36.07 -10.84
CA ALA A 21 9.09 36.82 -10.45
C ALA A 21 9.15 37.07 -8.94
N CYS A 22 10.24 36.59 -8.32
CA CYS A 22 10.27 36.36 -6.88
C CYS A 22 10.06 37.63 -6.04
N ARG A 23 8.93 37.68 -5.33
CA ARG A 23 8.42 38.91 -4.72
C ARG A 23 9.08 39.24 -3.38
N ASP A 24 9.47 40.50 -3.22
CA ASP A 24 9.92 41.12 -1.96
C ASP A 24 8.81 41.20 -0.89
N THR A 25 7.55 41.17 -1.33
CA THR A 25 6.36 41.36 -0.48
C THR A 25 5.63 40.05 -0.23
N GLY A 26 5.21 39.86 1.03
CA GLY A 26 4.60 38.62 1.50
C GLY A 26 5.60 37.56 1.93
N ALA A 27 5.09 36.36 2.24
CA ALA A 27 5.87 35.19 2.62
C ALA A 27 5.20 33.88 2.17
N THR A 28 5.98 32.81 2.08
CA THR A 28 5.50 31.45 1.81
C THR A 28 5.83 30.56 3.02
N LEU A 29 4.80 29.95 3.60
CA LEU A 29 4.92 28.98 4.68
C LEU A 29 4.77 27.58 4.10
N ILE A 30 5.78 26.73 4.32
CA ILE A 30 5.88 25.38 3.78
C ILE A 30 5.71 24.39 4.94
N PHE A 31 4.59 23.68 4.99
CA PHE A 31 4.39 22.61 5.97
C PHE A 31 5.02 21.31 5.46
N VAL A 32 5.82 20.64 6.30
CA VAL A 32 6.56 19.42 5.96
C VAL A 32 6.19 18.28 6.92
N ASN A 33 5.57 17.23 6.38
CA ASN A 33 5.09 16.08 7.16
C ASN A 33 6.20 15.10 7.55
N GLY A 34 5.93 14.29 8.58
CA GLY A 34 6.67 13.04 8.81
C GLY A 34 6.15 11.89 7.95
N ILE A 35 6.92 10.79 7.95
CA ILE A 35 6.57 9.48 7.37
C ILE A 35 5.23 8.97 7.91
N LEU A 36 4.57 8.08 7.15
CA LEU A 36 3.25 7.47 7.43
C LEU A 36 2.05 8.40 7.24
N ASN A 37 2.27 9.69 6.96
CA ASN A 37 1.21 10.59 6.50
C ASN A 37 1.03 10.45 4.99
N SER A 38 -0.21 10.25 4.53
CA SER A 38 -0.54 10.41 3.11
C SER A 38 -0.49 11.88 2.69
N ARG A 39 -0.49 12.14 1.38
CA ARG A 39 -0.61 13.50 0.83
C ARG A 39 -1.81 14.26 1.40
N LYS A 40 -2.93 13.55 1.60
CA LYS A 40 -4.16 14.09 2.22
C LYS A 40 -3.93 14.50 3.68
N ASP A 41 -3.26 13.68 4.47
CA ASP A 41 -2.97 13.99 5.89
C ASP A 41 -2.02 15.19 6.03
N ALA A 42 -1.07 15.33 5.11
CA ALA A 42 -0.16 16.48 5.04
C ALA A 42 -0.89 17.77 4.63
N ASP A 43 -1.74 17.71 3.59
CA ASP A 43 -2.54 18.85 3.15
C ASP A 43 -3.61 19.27 4.18
N GLU A 44 -4.21 18.31 4.90
CA GLU A 44 -5.11 18.58 6.03
C GLU A 44 -4.35 19.23 7.19
N SER A 45 -3.17 18.73 7.55
CA SER A 45 -2.33 19.32 8.61
C SER A 45 -1.95 20.78 8.28
N LYS A 46 -1.57 21.06 7.03
CA LYS A 46 -1.35 22.42 6.52
C LYS A 46 -2.62 23.27 6.59
N ALA A 47 -3.77 22.72 6.20
CA ALA A 47 -5.05 23.44 6.23
C ALA A 47 -5.49 23.79 7.66
N GLN A 48 -5.34 22.88 8.63
CA GLN A 48 -5.65 23.15 10.04
C GLN A 48 -4.69 24.18 10.66
N LEU A 49 -3.41 24.17 10.28
CA LEU A 49 -2.45 25.22 10.66
C LEU A 49 -2.85 26.59 10.08
N GLN A 50 -3.26 26.64 8.81
CA GLN A 50 -3.74 27.86 8.14
C GLN A 50 -5.00 28.41 8.82
N VAL A 51 -5.98 27.54 9.13
CA VAL A 51 -7.21 27.91 9.86
C VAL A 51 -6.90 28.41 11.26
N ALA A 52 -6.02 27.73 12.01
CA ALA A 52 -5.61 28.18 13.34
C ALA A 52 -4.92 29.56 13.30
N PHE A 53 -4.07 29.81 12.30
CA PHE A 53 -3.39 31.09 12.13
C PHE A 53 -4.38 32.21 11.75
N GLN A 54 -5.30 31.93 10.82
CA GLN A 54 -6.36 32.86 10.41
C GLN A 54 -7.33 33.19 11.56
N ASN A 55 -7.70 32.21 12.39
CA ASN A 55 -8.55 32.42 13.56
C ASN A 55 -7.90 33.31 14.63
N LYS A 56 -6.57 33.27 14.75
CA LYS A 56 -5.78 34.05 15.72
C LYS A 56 -5.50 35.49 15.25
N PHE A 57 -5.04 35.65 14.01
CA PHE A 57 -4.55 36.94 13.50
C PHE A 57 -5.49 37.63 12.49
N GLY A 58 -6.57 36.97 12.08
CA GLY A 58 -7.49 37.48 11.07
C GLY A 58 -6.96 37.27 9.65
N SER A 59 -6.96 38.32 8.83
CA SER A 59 -6.75 38.18 7.39
C SER A 59 -5.28 37.92 7.02
N ILE A 60 -4.98 36.73 6.49
CA ILE A 60 -3.64 36.27 6.09
C ILE A 60 -3.14 36.88 4.76
N VAL A 61 -3.46 38.15 4.50
CA VAL A 61 -3.11 38.82 3.24
C VAL A 61 -1.59 38.82 3.06
N ASN A 62 -1.14 38.29 1.92
CA ASN A 62 0.27 38.10 1.54
C ASN A 62 1.02 36.95 2.25
N ILE A 63 0.34 35.95 2.86
CA ILE A 63 0.97 34.68 3.29
C ILE A 63 0.41 33.53 2.45
N LYS A 64 1.25 32.84 1.67
CA LYS A 64 0.88 31.60 0.96
C LYS A 64 1.23 30.39 1.83
N PHE A 65 0.27 29.51 2.07
CA PHE A 65 0.49 28.22 2.75
C PHE A 65 0.58 27.11 1.72
N ILE A 66 1.67 26.34 1.72
CA ILE A 66 1.91 25.21 0.80
C ILE A 66 2.40 23.96 1.56
N THR A 67 2.33 22.80 0.91
CA THR A 67 2.73 21.51 1.48
C THR A 67 4.00 21.03 0.79
N GLY A 68 5.12 20.95 1.52
CA GLY A 68 6.29 20.18 1.11
C GLY A 68 6.08 18.73 1.51
N TYR A 69 5.46 17.95 0.63
CA TYR A 69 5.04 16.60 0.93
C TYR A 69 6.23 15.63 0.81
N ASN A 70 6.59 14.99 1.91
CA ASN A 70 7.43 13.80 1.87
C ASN A 70 6.54 12.58 1.60
N PRO A 71 6.75 11.80 0.52
CA PRO A 71 6.13 10.49 0.35
C PRO A 71 6.49 9.52 1.48
N SER A 72 6.05 8.27 1.39
CA SER A 72 6.60 7.19 2.23
C SER A 72 6.87 5.97 1.36
N HIS A 73 8.12 5.53 1.34
CA HIS A 73 8.64 4.51 0.45
C HIS A 73 8.81 3.17 1.18
N LEU A 74 8.75 2.07 0.42
CA LEU A 74 8.62 0.70 0.95
C LEU A 74 7.51 0.64 2.03
N ALA A 75 6.40 1.30 1.71
CA ALA A 75 5.22 1.55 2.56
C ALA A 75 5.48 2.19 3.94
N GLY A 76 6.67 2.76 4.16
CA GLY A 76 7.10 3.32 5.43
C GLY A 76 7.85 2.32 6.34
N ALA A 77 8.06 1.07 5.92
CA ALA A 77 8.87 0.12 6.68
C ALA A 77 10.38 0.37 6.47
N GLY A 78 10.78 0.66 5.23
CA GLY A 78 12.14 1.14 4.91
C GLY A 78 12.41 2.47 5.59
N ASP A 79 11.50 3.43 5.44
CA ASP A 79 11.57 4.76 6.06
C ASP A 79 11.62 4.71 7.60
N LEU A 80 10.98 3.72 8.24
CA LEU A 80 11.07 3.56 9.70
C LEU A 80 12.47 3.14 10.14
N ALA A 81 13.14 2.29 9.37
CA ALA A 81 14.56 1.97 9.60
C ALA A 81 15.46 3.17 9.28
N GLN A 82 15.18 3.89 8.18
CA GLN A 82 15.95 5.05 7.76
C GLN A 82 15.82 6.22 8.74
N SER A 83 14.61 6.51 9.25
CA SER A 83 14.37 7.54 10.27
C SER A 83 14.98 7.18 11.62
N ALA A 84 14.95 5.90 12.02
CA ALA A 84 15.71 5.44 13.19
C ALA A 84 17.21 5.67 13.03
N ALA A 85 17.78 5.42 11.83
CA ALA A 85 19.19 5.69 11.54
C ALA A 85 19.51 7.20 11.50
N GLN A 86 18.64 8.02 10.90
CA GLN A 86 18.80 9.48 10.80
C GLN A 86 18.79 10.16 12.17
N VAL A 87 17.95 9.71 13.10
CA VAL A 87 17.93 10.20 14.49
C VAL A 87 19.19 9.79 15.27
N LEU A 88 19.89 8.75 14.80
CA LEU A 88 21.20 8.34 15.33
C LEU A 88 22.39 8.99 14.58
N GLY A 89 22.15 9.83 13.57
CA GLY A 89 23.16 10.59 12.83
C GLY A 89 23.32 10.23 11.35
N GLY A 90 22.51 9.31 10.81
CA GLY A 90 22.51 8.94 9.39
C GLY A 90 22.10 10.09 8.46
N SER A 91 22.52 10.01 7.20
CA SER A 91 22.16 10.96 6.15
C SER A 91 20.67 10.91 5.81
N ILE A 92 20.14 12.04 5.35
CA ILE A 92 18.82 12.09 4.68
C ILE A 92 19.00 11.53 3.27
N SER A 93 18.00 10.82 2.76
CA SER A 93 17.91 10.40 1.37
C SER A 93 17.96 11.63 0.45
N ASP A 94 18.91 11.67 -0.47
CA ASP A 94 19.01 12.77 -1.44
C ASP A 94 17.79 12.77 -2.38
N TYR A 95 17.26 11.59 -2.71
CA TYR A 95 16.03 11.39 -3.47
C TYR A 95 14.80 12.08 -2.84
N ASP A 96 14.54 11.85 -1.55
CA ASP A 96 13.38 12.43 -0.86
C ASP A 96 13.50 13.95 -0.73
N LEU A 97 14.71 14.43 -0.41
CA LEU A 97 15.02 15.85 -0.32
C LEU A 97 14.87 16.55 -1.67
N LYS A 98 15.37 15.96 -2.77
CA LYS A 98 15.16 16.41 -4.15
C LYS A 98 13.67 16.45 -4.50
N THR A 99 12.92 15.41 -4.17
CA THR A 99 11.47 15.33 -4.42
C THR A 99 10.72 16.50 -3.79
N ILE A 100 10.94 16.78 -2.50
CA ILE A 100 10.30 17.92 -1.83
C ILE A 100 10.76 19.26 -2.45
N LEU A 101 12.06 19.42 -2.74
CA LEU A 101 12.60 20.65 -3.31
C LEU A 101 12.03 20.95 -4.71
N MET A 102 11.92 19.94 -5.59
CA MET A 102 11.27 20.09 -6.89
C MET A 102 9.77 20.39 -6.74
N GLN A 103 9.09 19.76 -5.78
CA GLN A 103 7.65 19.95 -5.58
C GLN A 103 7.29 21.37 -5.09
N ILE A 104 8.12 21.97 -4.22
CA ILE A 104 7.85 23.32 -3.68
C ILE A 104 8.37 24.45 -4.56
N GLN A 105 9.31 24.21 -5.47
CA GLN A 105 9.92 25.25 -6.30
C GLN A 105 8.91 26.07 -7.15
N PRO A 106 8.00 25.46 -7.94
CA PRO A 106 7.02 26.23 -8.71
C PRO A 106 5.96 26.91 -7.82
N GLU A 107 5.89 26.54 -6.53
CA GLU A 107 4.93 27.06 -5.57
C GLU A 107 5.46 28.24 -4.72
N VAL A 108 6.77 28.43 -4.60
CA VAL A 108 7.39 29.51 -3.80
C VAL A 108 7.59 30.76 -4.66
N ALA A 109 6.73 31.76 -4.46
CA ALA A 109 6.71 33.01 -5.24
C ALA A 109 7.11 34.27 -4.42
N THR A 110 7.64 34.10 -3.21
CA THR A 110 8.05 35.18 -2.31
C THR A 110 9.43 34.92 -1.70
N ARG A 111 10.28 35.94 -1.54
CA ARG A 111 11.63 35.79 -0.97
C ARG A 111 11.65 35.36 0.51
N LYS A 112 10.58 35.61 1.27
CA LYS A 112 10.47 35.17 2.67
C LYS A 112 9.89 33.75 2.75
N ILE A 113 10.65 32.81 3.33
CA ILE A 113 10.25 31.40 3.46
C ILE A 113 10.24 30.98 4.93
N LEU A 114 9.17 30.33 5.40
CA LEU A 114 9.14 29.65 6.70
C LEU A 114 8.84 28.17 6.51
N LEU A 115 9.75 27.31 6.95
CA LEU A 115 9.57 25.86 6.95
C LEU A 115 8.96 25.42 8.29
N VAL A 116 7.81 24.76 8.27
CA VAL A 116 7.15 24.22 9.47
C VAL A 116 7.18 22.69 9.38
N GLY A 117 8.15 22.06 10.05
CA GLY A 117 8.27 20.61 10.10
C GLY A 117 7.47 20.00 11.24
N HIS A 118 6.85 18.84 11.01
CA HIS A 118 6.31 17.97 12.07
C HIS A 118 7.00 16.60 12.08
N SER A 119 7.27 16.05 13.27
CA SER A 119 7.88 14.73 13.44
C SER A 119 9.19 14.62 12.64
N GLN A 120 9.45 13.51 11.94
CA GLN A 120 10.63 13.34 11.09
C GLN A 120 10.71 14.35 9.93
N GLY A 121 9.60 15.00 9.55
CA GLY A 121 9.58 16.16 8.64
C GLY A 121 10.40 17.36 9.13
N THR A 122 10.74 17.41 10.43
CA THR A 122 11.68 18.40 10.97
C THR A 122 13.14 18.16 10.54
N LEU A 123 13.51 16.93 10.17
CA LEU A 123 14.81 16.64 9.55
C LEU A 123 14.84 17.16 8.11
N TYR A 124 13.76 16.95 7.35
CA TYR A 124 13.59 17.53 6.02
C TYR A 124 13.59 19.05 6.05
N ALA A 125 12.81 19.69 6.94
CA ALA A 125 12.84 21.15 7.11
C ALA A 125 14.25 21.69 7.44
N ASN A 126 15.01 20.98 8.28
CA ASN A 126 16.40 21.32 8.58
C ASN A 126 17.34 21.22 7.37
N SER A 127 17.13 20.28 6.46
CA SER A 127 17.98 20.08 5.26
C SER A 127 17.52 20.90 4.05
N ILE A 128 16.22 21.18 3.90
CA ILE A 128 15.71 22.18 2.95
C ILE A 128 16.32 23.55 3.29
N TYR A 129 16.37 23.94 4.57
CA TYR A 129 17.09 25.17 4.99
C TYR A 129 18.55 25.16 4.54
N LYS A 130 19.30 24.08 4.78
CA LYS A 130 20.71 23.96 4.34
C LYS A 130 20.84 24.08 2.81
N TYR A 131 19.98 23.39 2.07
CA TYR A 131 19.98 23.40 0.61
C TYR A 131 19.74 24.82 0.08
N LEU A 132 18.69 25.49 0.57
CA LEU A 132 18.33 26.83 0.12
C LEU A 132 19.45 27.84 0.43
N VAL A 133 20.04 27.81 1.64
CA VAL A 133 21.18 28.67 2.00
C VAL A 133 22.43 28.35 1.18
N GLY A 134 22.72 27.07 0.93
CA GLY A 134 23.84 26.64 0.09
C GLY A 134 23.68 27.04 -1.37
N ASN A 135 22.44 27.09 -1.88
CA ASN A 135 22.09 27.44 -3.26
C ASN A 135 21.61 28.91 -3.38
N GLY A 136 22.13 29.80 -2.53
CA GLY A 136 22.03 31.24 -2.76
C GLY A 136 20.73 31.92 -2.31
N VAL A 137 19.91 31.30 -1.45
CA VAL A 137 18.84 32.02 -0.74
C VAL A 137 19.42 32.61 0.57
N PRO A 138 19.31 33.93 0.83
CA PRO A 138 19.91 34.53 2.02
C PRO A 138 19.39 33.92 3.34
N ALA A 139 20.31 33.69 4.28
CA ALA A 139 20.00 32.99 5.54
C ALA A 139 18.99 33.73 6.45
N GLU A 140 18.84 35.05 6.30
CA GLU A 140 17.81 35.83 7.01
C GLU A 140 16.48 35.94 6.25
N SER A 141 16.39 35.32 5.07
CA SER A 141 15.16 35.20 4.27
C SER A 141 14.44 33.86 4.51
N ILE A 142 15.04 32.94 5.27
CA ILE A 142 14.45 31.64 5.63
C ILE A 142 14.43 31.47 7.15
N ALA A 143 13.33 30.94 7.69
CA ALA A 143 13.24 30.46 9.07
C ALA A 143 12.70 29.03 9.12
N VAL A 144 12.84 28.38 10.27
CA VAL A 144 12.40 27.00 10.51
C VAL A 144 11.66 26.95 11.85
N TYR A 145 10.51 26.30 11.90
CA TYR A 145 9.77 26.01 13.12
C TYR A 145 9.45 24.51 13.21
N ASN A 146 10.06 23.84 14.18
CA ASN A 146 10.00 22.37 14.28
C ASN A 146 9.04 21.92 15.39
N VAL A 147 8.04 21.10 15.06
CA VAL A 147 7.04 20.58 15.99
C VAL A 147 7.22 19.06 16.18
N ALA A 148 7.14 18.59 17.43
CA ALA A 148 7.35 17.19 17.81
C ALA A 148 8.69 16.63 17.29
N THR A 149 9.79 17.35 17.52
CA THR A 149 11.03 17.15 16.73
C THR A 149 11.92 16.04 17.30
N PRO A 150 12.30 15.03 16.49
CA PRO A 150 13.37 14.10 16.83
C PRO A 150 14.78 14.65 16.49
N ALA A 151 14.89 15.87 15.97
CA ALA A 151 16.17 16.48 15.61
C ALA A 151 16.95 16.97 16.85
N ASP A 152 18.28 16.93 16.79
CA ASP A 152 19.19 17.47 17.82
C ASP A 152 19.26 19.01 17.81
N LYS A 153 18.78 19.66 16.73
CA LYS A 153 18.80 21.11 16.51
C LYS A 153 17.72 21.56 15.53
N VAL A 154 17.46 22.86 15.51
CA VAL A 154 16.70 23.54 14.44
C VAL A 154 17.69 24.32 13.58
N ALA A 155 17.57 24.21 12.25
CA ALA A 155 18.38 24.99 11.32
C ALA A 155 18.05 26.49 11.41
N GLY A 156 18.99 27.35 11.03
CA GLY A 156 18.86 28.81 11.16
C GLY A 156 18.73 29.35 12.59
N ARG A 157 18.88 28.51 13.63
CA ARG A 157 18.51 28.80 15.04
C ARG A 157 17.00 29.04 15.27
N GLY A 158 16.16 28.51 14.39
CA GLY A 158 14.70 28.63 14.51
C GLY A 158 14.11 28.02 15.79
N ALA A 159 12.88 28.39 16.12
CA ALA A 159 12.19 27.87 17.29
C ALA A 159 11.66 26.42 17.10
N TYR A 160 11.30 25.77 18.21
CA TYR A 160 10.65 24.46 18.20
C TYR A 160 9.59 24.34 19.29
N LEU A 161 8.74 23.32 19.16
CA LEU A 161 7.77 22.92 20.17
C LEU A 161 7.73 21.40 20.32
N THR A 162 7.91 20.87 21.52
CA THR A 162 7.88 19.41 21.78
C THR A 162 7.37 19.14 23.18
N SER A 163 6.35 18.27 23.28
CA SER A 163 5.61 17.98 24.51
C SER A 163 6.35 16.99 25.41
N SER A 164 6.34 17.22 26.73
CA SER A 164 6.81 16.23 27.72
C SER A 164 6.00 14.93 27.70
N ASN A 165 4.75 14.95 27.23
CA ASN A 165 3.92 13.74 27.15
C ASN A 165 4.13 12.95 25.84
N ASP A 166 4.85 13.50 24.86
CA ASP A 166 5.12 12.86 23.57
C ASP A 166 5.82 11.49 23.77
N SER A 167 5.09 10.41 23.46
CA SER A 167 5.51 9.02 23.69
C SER A 167 6.62 8.58 22.74
N LEU A 168 6.69 9.16 21.54
CA LEU A 168 7.71 8.81 20.54
C LEU A 168 9.02 9.54 20.82
N ILE A 169 8.98 10.87 20.98
CA ILE A 169 10.21 11.66 21.17
C ILE A 169 10.93 11.30 22.48
N ARG A 170 10.20 10.97 23.55
CA ARG A 170 10.81 10.43 24.78
C ARG A 170 11.56 9.12 24.54
N LYS A 171 10.99 8.18 23.78
CA LYS A 171 11.65 6.90 23.46
C LYS A 171 12.91 7.11 22.61
N LEU A 172 12.87 8.02 21.65
CA LEU A 172 14.04 8.38 20.84
C LEU A 172 15.14 9.02 21.69
N ALA A 173 14.80 9.90 22.65
CA ALA A 173 15.77 10.46 23.59
C ALA A 173 16.37 9.39 24.53
N ASP A 174 15.56 8.46 25.04
CA ASP A 174 16.05 7.32 25.83
C ASP A 174 16.94 6.35 25.03
N ILE A 175 16.72 6.23 23.71
CA ILE A 175 17.56 5.43 22.79
C ILE A 175 18.89 6.15 22.52
N ALA A 176 18.85 7.43 22.11
CA ALA A 176 20.06 8.21 21.84
C ALA A 176 20.99 8.28 23.07
N LYS A 177 20.40 8.47 24.25
CA LYS A 177 21.12 8.44 25.54
C LYS A 177 21.77 7.10 25.88
N LYS A 178 21.23 5.98 25.40
CA LYS A 178 21.85 4.64 25.54
C LYS A 178 22.97 4.42 24.51
N LEU A 179 22.81 4.94 23.29
CA LEU A 179 23.77 4.78 22.19
C LEU A 179 24.86 5.87 22.14
N ARG A 180 24.79 6.89 23.00
CA ARG A 180 25.72 8.05 23.04
C ARG A 180 25.69 8.92 21.78
N THR A 181 24.64 8.84 20.97
CA THR A 181 24.41 9.71 19.81
C THR A 181 23.82 11.06 20.24
N PRO A 182 23.79 12.08 19.35
CA PRO A 182 23.01 13.29 19.59
C PRO A 182 21.58 12.94 19.97
N SER A 183 21.06 13.56 21.02
CA SER A 183 19.68 13.36 21.48
C SER A 183 18.75 14.39 20.84
N PRO A 184 17.46 14.05 20.61
CA PRO A 184 16.44 15.03 20.26
C PRO A 184 16.42 16.23 21.21
N LEU A 185 16.02 17.39 20.70
CA LEU A 185 15.82 18.59 21.51
C LEU A 185 14.88 18.32 22.69
N SER A 186 15.30 18.72 23.89
CA SER A 186 14.56 18.48 25.13
C SER A 186 13.14 19.08 25.06
N PRO A 187 12.10 18.36 25.51
CA PRO A 187 10.73 18.89 25.56
C PRO A 187 10.64 20.26 26.26
N ASN A 188 9.88 21.16 25.66
CA ASN A 188 9.84 22.59 26.03
C ASN A 188 8.42 23.14 26.27
N ILE A 189 7.42 22.26 26.26
CA ILE A 189 6.05 22.49 26.68
C ILE A 189 5.51 21.21 27.32
N ASP A 190 4.50 21.31 28.19
CA ASP A 190 3.67 20.18 28.61
C ASP A 190 2.30 20.30 27.96
N ILE A 191 1.95 19.35 27.09
CA ILE A 191 0.64 19.27 26.43
C ILE A 191 -0.06 18.01 26.95
N PRO A 192 -1.25 18.11 27.58
CA PRO A 192 -1.98 16.94 28.07
C PRO A 192 -2.45 16.06 26.90
N ILE A 193 -2.61 14.76 27.15
CA ILE A 193 -3.14 13.81 26.17
C ILE A 193 -4.67 13.96 26.15
N PHE A 194 -5.25 14.18 24.96
CA PHE A 194 -6.69 14.41 24.78
C PHE A 194 -7.43 13.12 24.39
N PRO A 195 -8.71 12.95 24.80
CA PRO A 195 -9.54 11.85 24.31
C PRO A 195 -9.65 11.87 22.78
N GLY A 196 -9.27 10.76 22.11
CA GLY A 196 -9.22 10.65 20.64
C GLY A 196 -7.82 10.79 20.03
N ASP A 197 -6.81 11.08 20.86
CA ASP A 197 -5.41 10.76 20.56
C ASP A 197 -5.16 9.25 20.75
N THR A 198 -4.13 8.71 20.09
CA THR A 198 -3.85 7.26 20.12
C THR A 198 -3.23 6.83 21.45
N GLU A 199 -3.71 5.73 22.04
CA GLU A 199 -2.94 5.01 23.05
C GLU A 199 -1.67 4.38 22.42
N GLY A 200 -0.68 4.04 23.25
CA GLY A 200 0.51 3.30 22.80
C GLY A 200 1.70 4.18 22.36
N VAL A 201 2.31 3.84 21.22
CA VAL A 201 3.63 4.41 20.82
C VAL A 201 3.56 5.88 20.38
N TYR A 202 2.46 6.30 19.75
CA TYR A 202 2.30 7.64 19.17
C TYR A 202 1.50 8.62 20.04
N SER A 203 1.14 8.21 21.26
CA SER A 203 0.42 9.07 22.22
C SER A 203 1.16 10.39 22.48
N GLY A 204 0.44 11.52 22.39
CA GLY A 204 0.98 12.87 22.50
C GLY A 204 1.73 13.38 21.26
N HIS A 205 1.80 12.63 20.15
CA HIS A 205 2.66 12.95 19.01
C HIS A 205 1.94 13.61 17.81
N ASN A 206 0.63 13.40 17.65
CA ASN A 206 -0.10 13.81 16.43
C ASN A 206 -0.18 15.35 16.26
N PHE A 207 0.11 15.86 15.06
CA PHE A 207 0.14 17.30 14.79
C PHE A 207 -1.20 17.99 15.05
N ILE A 208 -2.31 17.42 14.56
CA ILE A 208 -3.64 18.03 14.70
C ILE A 208 -4.21 17.72 16.10
N ARG A 209 -4.25 16.44 16.48
CA ARG A 209 -4.98 15.94 17.66
C ARG A 209 -4.28 16.14 19.00
N ALA A 210 -2.96 16.34 19.01
CA ALA A 210 -2.21 16.69 20.22
C ALA A 210 -1.66 18.12 20.14
N TYR A 211 -0.83 18.43 19.14
CA TYR A 211 -0.09 19.70 19.10
C TYR A 211 -0.96 20.92 18.77
N LEU A 212 -1.79 20.91 17.72
CA LEU A 212 -2.75 21.99 17.47
C LEU A 212 -3.88 22.00 18.51
N ALA A 213 -4.44 20.83 18.85
CA ALA A 213 -5.51 20.74 19.85
C ALA A 213 -5.12 21.34 21.22
N GLY A 214 -3.90 21.08 21.70
CA GLY A 214 -3.44 21.54 23.01
C GLY A 214 -2.53 22.77 23.02
N ALA A 215 -1.94 23.16 21.89
CA ALA A 215 -0.97 24.26 21.83
C ALA A 215 -1.03 25.11 20.53
N SER A 216 -2.09 25.02 19.73
CA SER A 216 -2.33 25.87 18.54
C SER A 216 -2.01 27.35 18.80
N ASP A 217 -2.49 27.88 19.93
CA ASP A 217 -2.28 29.26 20.36
C ASP A 217 -0.79 29.65 20.44
N LYS A 218 0.07 28.74 20.91
CA LYS A 218 1.54 28.93 20.94
C LYS A 218 2.17 28.68 19.56
N ILE A 219 1.74 27.64 18.85
CA ILE A 219 2.22 27.29 17.51
C ILE A 219 2.08 28.48 16.56
N VAL A 220 0.89 29.08 16.47
CA VAL A 220 0.66 30.20 15.54
C VAL A 220 1.36 31.48 16.00
N SER A 221 1.50 31.71 17.31
CA SER A 221 2.28 32.84 17.85
C SER A 221 3.78 32.70 17.63
N ASP A 222 4.33 31.48 17.70
CA ASP A 222 5.71 31.23 17.31
C ASP A 222 5.88 31.42 15.80
N VAL A 223 5.05 30.78 14.98
CA VAL A 223 5.05 30.91 13.50
C VAL A 223 4.97 32.37 13.05
N SER A 224 4.10 33.19 13.67
CA SER A 224 4.03 34.63 13.36
C SER A 224 5.34 35.35 13.68
N ARG A 225 5.93 35.08 14.85
CA ARG A 225 7.21 35.70 15.25
C ARG A 225 8.35 35.30 14.32
N GLU A 226 8.40 34.05 13.88
CA GLU A 226 9.41 33.62 12.90
C GLU A 226 9.20 34.33 11.54
N LEU A 227 7.95 34.47 11.07
CA LEU A 227 7.61 35.24 9.85
C LEU A 227 7.96 36.73 9.95
N ASP A 228 7.70 37.36 11.10
CA ASP A 228 8.02 38.76 11.39
C ASP A 228 9.55 39.02 11.38
N GLY A 229 10.34 38.00 11.74
CA GLY A 229 11.81 38.04 11.72
C GLY A 229 12.45 38.00 10.33
N LEU A 230 11.71 37.59 9.29
CA LEU A 230 12.27 37.38 7.94
C LEU A 230 12.55 38.69 7.20
N ALA A 231 13.74 38.81 6.62
CA ALA A 231 14.11 39.89 5.71
C ALA A 231 13.95 39.45 4.24
N ALA A 232 13.35 40.29 3.39
CA ALA A 232 13.37 40.06 1.95
C ALA A 232 14.66 40.63 1.35
N LYS A 233 15.68 39.78 1.14
CA LYS A 233 16.96 40.16 0.54
C LYS A 233 17.08 39.61 -0.88
N THR A 234 17.78 40.33 -1.75
CA THR A 234 18.24 39.82 -3.04
C THR A 234 19.49 38.96 -2.88
N ASN A 235 19.60 37.92 -3.70
CA ASN A 235 20.82 37.70 -4.46
C ASN A 235 20.58 38.23 -5.89
N THR A 236 21.65 38.50 -6.64
CA THR A 236 21.56 39.17 -7.95
C THR A 236 20.96 38.26 -9.03
N ASP A 237 20.05 38.84 -9.82
CA ASP A 237 19.66 38.43 -11.17
C ASP A 237 19.10 37.00 -11.33
N ALA A 238 18.35 36.50 -10.34
CA ALA A 238 17.56 35.26 -10.42
C ALA A 238 16.07 35.54 -10.73
N GLU A 239 15.50 34.83 -11.71
CA GLU A 239 14.07 34.92 -12.05
C GLU A 239 13.16 34.18 -11.05
N THR A 240 13.67 33.09 -10.47
CA THR A 240 12.97 32.22 -9.51
C THR A 240 13.30 32.60 -8.06
N CYS A 241 12.51 32.10 -7.09
CA CYS A 241 12.83 32.32 -5.66
C CYS A 241 13.97 31.43 -5.13
N PHE A 242 14.15 30.25 -5.73
CA PHE A 242 15.31 29.40 -5.56
C PHE A 242 15.40 28.41 -6.73
N ASN A 243 16.60 27.86 -6.94
CA ASN A 243 16.82 26.82 -7.95
C ASN A 243 16.63 25.44 -7.32
N ALA A 244 15.68 24.66 -7.83
CA ALA A 244 15.56 23.24 -7.52
C ALA A 244 16.81 22.48 -8.00
N PRO A 245 17.16 21.34 -7.39
CA PRO A 245 18.21 20.48 -7.90
C PRO A 245 17.82 19.94 -9.29
N PRO A 246 18.76 19.71 -10.21
CA PRO A 246 18.46 19.20 -11.54
C PRO A 246 17.92 17.77 -11.49
N SER A 247 16.99 17.46 -12.40
CA SER A 247 16.33 16.16 -12.55
C SER A 247 17.22 15.14 -13.31
N THR A 248 18.35 14.79 -12.70
CA THR A 248 19.35 13.86 -13.25
C THR A 248 18.79 12.47 -13.56
N MET A 249 19.46 11.75 -14.47
CA MET A 249 19.11 10.37 -14.87
C MET A 249 18.92 9.45 -13.64
N GLY A 250 19.87 9.48 -12.70
CA GLY A 250 19.79 8.72 -11.45
C GLY A 250 18.53 9.00 -10.62
N TYR A 251 18.08 10.26 -10.51
CA TYR A 251 16.83 10.59 -9.83
C TYR A 251 15.59 10.06 -10.57
N LYS A 252 15.61 9.98 -11.90
CA LYS A 252 14.55 9.33 -12.69
C LYS A 252 14.55 7.81 -12.48
N ILE A 253 15.72 7.19 -12.38
CA ILE A 253 15.87 5.75 -12.12
C ILE A 253 15.44 5.40 -10.69
N GLU A 254 15.89 6.14 -9.67
CA GLU A 254 15.42 6.00 -8.28
C GLU A 254 13.89 6.13 -8.20
N LYS A 255 13.30 7.12 -8.91
CA LYS A 255 11.85 7.30 -9.00
C LYS A 255 11.14 6.10 -9.62
N ALA A 256 11.69 5.49 -10.66
CA ALA A 256 11.13 4.29 -11.29
C ALA A 256 11.22 3.08 -10.35
N VAL A 257 12.38 2.85 -9.73
CA VAL A 257 12.60 1.73 -8.79
C VAL A 257 11.65 1.82 -7.59
N PHE A 258 11.47 3.01 -6.98
CA PHE A 258 10.50 3.18 -5.90
C PHE A 258 9.05 3.05 -6.38
N ALA A 259 8.70 3.57 -7.57
CA ALA A 259 7.35 3.40 -8.14
C ALA A 259 6.97 1.93 -8.41
N VAL A 260 7.95 1.06 -8.69
CA VAL A 260 7.74 -0.39 -8.86
C VAL A 260 7.75 -1.15 -7.52
N ALA A 261 8.51 -0.69 -6.51
CA ALA A 261 8.60 -1.33 -5.21
C ALA A 261 7.44 -0.98 -4.24
N ASP A 262 6.94 0.25 -4.26
CA ASP A 262 5.90 0.73 -3.35
C ASP A 262 4.56 -0.01 -3.43
N PRO A 263 4.04 -0.43 -4.61
CA PRO A 263 2.83 -1.23 -4.73
C PRO A 263 2.93 -2.57 -3.97
N ILE A 264 4.10 -3.21 -4.00
CA ILE A 264 4.35 -4.52 -3.38
C ILE A 264 4.43 -4.37 -1.85
N ALA A 265 5.06 -3.29 -1.36
CA ALA A 265 5.15 -3.02 0.07
C ALA A 265 3.82 -2.55 0.69
N GLY A 266 2.97 -1.85 -0.08
CA GLY A 266 1.77 -1.15 0.41
C GLY A 266 0.82 -2.00 1.27
N GLY A 267 0.63 -3.26 0.89
CA GLY A 267 -0.23 -4.21 1.62
C GLY A 267 0.25 -4.51 3.05
N ALA A 268 1.57 -4.48 3.30
CA ALA A 268 2.14 -4.84 4.61
C ALA A 268 1.87 -3.78 5.69
N VAL A 269 1.84 -2.49 5.34
CA VAL A 269 1.65 -1.41 6.31
C VAL A 269 0.17 -1.01 6.47
N LEU A 270 -0.71 -1.33 5.50
CA LEU A 270 -2.15 -1.26 5.74
C LEU A 270 -2.58 -2.31 6.79
N ALA A 271 -2.06 -3.53 6.71
CA ALA A 271 -2.24 -4.57 7.73
C ALA A 271 -1.61 -4.21 9.10
N ALA A 272 -0.63 -3.30 9.14
CA ALA A 272 -0.02 -2.83 10.39
C ALA A 272 -0.89 -1.81 11.15
N ARG A 273 -1.91 -1.21 10.53
CA ARG A 273 -2.79 -0.21 11.17
C ARG A 273 -4.02 -0.79 11.88
N THR A 274 -4.37 -2.05 11.63
CA THR A 274 -5.69 -2.62 12.00
C THR A 274 -5.68 -3.60 13.18
N SER A 275 -4.52 -3.95 13.76
CA SER A 275 -4.45 -4.95 14.84
C SER A 275 -3.65 -4.54 16.07
N VAL A 276 -4.22 -4.75 17.26
CA VAL A 276 -3.65 -4.41 18.58
C VAL A 276 -2.34 -5.17 18.88
N ASN A 277 -2.04 -6.25 18.15
CA ASN A 277 -0.77 -6.97 18.27
C ASN A 277 0.37 -6.36 17.44
N ALA A 278 0.08 -5.50 16.45
CA ALA A 278 1.09 -4.87 15.60
C ALA A 278 2.03 -3.94 16.39
N GLU A 279 1.55 -3.29 17.46
CA GLU A 279 2.39 -2.44 18.33
C GLU A 279 3.62 -3.18 18.89
N LYS A 280 3.47 -4.48 19.23
CA LYS A 280 4.59 -5.29 19.73
C LYS A 280 5.57 -5.66 18.62
N ALA A 281 5.08 -5.94 17.42
CA ALA A 281 5.92 -6.21 16.25
C ALA A 281 6.70 -4.95 15.83
N LEU A 282 6.04 -3.78 15.82
CA LEU A 282 6.64 -2.50 15.48
C LEU A 282 7.65 -2.05 16.54
N ALA A 283 7.31 -2.17 17.84
CA ALA A 283 8.23 -1.88 18.92
C ALA A 283 9.44 -2.84 18.96
N ALA A 284 9.24 -4.12 18.61
CA ALA A 284 10.33 -5.07 18.44
C ALA A 284 11.19 -4.76 17.21
N ALA A 285 10.61 -4.36 16.08
CA ALA A 285 11.35 -3.93 14.89
C ALA A 285 12.19 -2.69 15.17
N ILE A 286 11.64 -1.69 15.87
CA ILE A 286 12.38 -0.49 16.30
C ILE A 286 13.49 -0.90 17.29
N ALA A 287 13.20 -1.70 18.32
CA ALA A 287 14.20 -2.11 19.31
C ALA A 287 15.34 -2.97 18.70
N ASN A 288 15.01 -3.88 17.79
CA ASN A 288 15.98 -4.76 17.13
C ASN A 288 16.75 -4.05 16.02
N GLY A 289 16.11 -3.16 15.26
CA GLY A 289 16.76 -2.32 14.25
C GLY A 289 17.77 -1.35 14.90
N VAL A 290 17.40 -0.73 16.02
CA VAL A 290 18.30 0.06 16.86
C VAL A 290 19.46 -0.78 17.42
N LEU A 291 19.21 -2.03 17.82
CA LEU A 291 20.25 -2.95 18.32
C LEU A 291 21.16 -3.50 17.20
N ALA A 292 20.68 -3.56 15.95
CA ALA A 292 21.44 -3.93 14.77
C ALA A 292 22.31 -2.76 14.29
N ALA A 293 21.74 -1.55 14.17
CA ALA A 293 22.47 -0.33 13.84
C ALA A 293 23.59 -0.04 14.86
N ALA A 294 23.33 -0.27 16.16
CA ALA A 294 24.34 -0.16 17.23
C ALA A 294 25.47 -1.21 17.17
N LYS A 295 25.42 -2.18 16.25
CA LYS A 295 26.47 -3.17 15.99
C LYS A 295 27.10 -3.05 14.60
N GLY A 296 26.44 -2.37 13.66
CA GLY A 296 26.84 -2.27 12.25
C GLY A 296 27.60 -0.99 11.93
N ILE A 297 28.82 -0.82 12.47
CA ILE A 297 29.77 0.18 11.97
C ILE A 297 30.78 -0.54 11.07
N GLY A 298 30.40 -0.73 9.80
CA GLY A 298 31.19 -1.41 8.78
C GLY A 298 30.34 -2.14 7.73
N ASN A 299 30.64 -1.89 6.45
CA ASN A 299 30.18 -2.60 5.25
C ASN A 299 28.66 -2.74 5.03
N THR A 300 28.10 -1.82 4.25
CA THR A 300 26.67 -1.76 3.84
C THR A 300 26.19 -2.95 3.01
N ALA A 301 27.07 -3.72 2.37
CA ALA A 301 26.70 -4.89 1.56
C ALA A 301 26.13 -6.07 2.39
N ALA A 302 26.57 -6.25 3.64
CA ALA A 302 26.24 -7.44 4.42
C ALA A 302 24.77 -7.48 4.92
N ALA A 303 24.16 -6.31 5.14
CA ALA A 303 22.79 -6.21 5.66
C ALA A 303 21.74 -6.75 4.67
N LEU A 304 21.96 -6.54 3.37
CA LEU A 304 21.07 -7.02 2.30
C LEU A 304 21.12 -8.56 2.18
N LEU A 305 22.30 -9.14 2.42
CA LEU A 305 22.50 -10.59 2.40
C LEU A 305 21.87 -11.28 3.62
N ALA A 306 21.93 -10.65 4.80
CA ALA A 306 21.28 -11.13 6.01
C ALA A 306 19.74 -11.18 5.87
N PHE A 307 19.14 -10.19 5.21
CA PHE A 307 17.69 -10.15 5.00
C PHE A 307 17.19 -11.30 4.11
N ARG A 308 17.98 -11.71 3.10
CA ARG A 308 17.71 -12.92 2.29
C ARG A 308 17.72 -14.22 3.11
N GLN A 309 18.53 -14.31 4.18
CA GLN A 309 18.57 -15.50 5.04
C GLN A 309 17.42 -15.58 6.05
N SER A 310 16.85 -14.46 6.49
CA SER A 310 15.69 -14.45 7.39
C SER A 310 14.37 -14.91 6.74
N ALA A 311 14.33 -15.13 5.42
CA ALA A 311 13.15 -15.60 4.71
C ALA A 311 12.89 -17.13 4.85
N GLN A 312 13.80 -17.88 5.46
CA GLN A 312 13.64 -19.33 5.66
C GLN A 312 13.16 -19.67 7.08
N LEU A 313 11.85 -19.91 7.23
CA LEU A 313 11.34 -20.75 8.31
C LEU A 313 11.45 -22.24 7.91
N PRO A 314 11.69 -23.16 8.85
CA PRO A 314 12.07 -24.53 8.53
C PRO A 314 10.89 -25.39 8.06
N ALA A 315 11.12 -26.16 6.99
CA ALA A 315 10.24 -27.26 6.60
C ALA A 315 10.40 -28.46 7.57
N PRO A 316 9.32 -29.22 7.87
CA PRO A 316 9.39 -30.40 8.71
C PRO A 316 10.15 -31.56 8.04
N SER A 317 10.85 -32.36 8.85
CA SER A 317 11.81 -33.36 8.37
C SER A 317 11.19 -34.74 8.08
N GLY A 318 11.30 -35.19 6.82
CA GLY A 318 11.10 -36.58 6.40
C GLY A 318 9.68 -36.92 5.88
N ALA A 319 9.51 -37.75 4.84
CA ALA A 319 10.50 -38.55 4.09
C ALA A 319 10.14 -38.68 2.60
N ASN A 320 11.12 -39.12 1.80
CA ASN A 320 11.09 -39.16 0.33
C ASN A 320 10.00 -40.05 -0.29
N LEU A 321 9.60 -39.72 -1.53
CA LEU A 321 9.72 -40.63 -2.68
C LEU A 321 9.88 -39.81 -3.98
N ALA A 322 10.56 -40.37 -4.97
CA ALA A 322 11.06 -39.60 -6.13
C ALA A 322 10.05 -39.48 -7.29
N VAL A 323 10.13 -38.37 -8.02
CA VAL A 323 9.40 -38.14 -9.28
C VAL A 323 10.41 -38.07 -10.44
N LYS A 324 10.07 -38.72 -11.55
CA LYS A 324 10.83 -38.70 -12.82
C LYS A 324 10.03 -37.91 -13.87
N PRO A 325 10.65 -37.12 -14.76
CA PRO A 325 9.92 -36.26 -15.69
C PRO A 325 8.98 -37.02 -16.66
N PRO A 326 7.91 -36.35 -17.15
CA PRO A 326 6.84 -36.97 -17.92
C PRO A 326 7.17 -37.11 -19.42
N SER A 327 6.55 -38.10 -20.06
CA SER A 327 6.49 -38.24 -21.53
C SER A 327 5.20 -38.96 -21.94
N GLU A 328 4.36 -38.26 -22.70
CA GLU A 328 3.31 -38.71 -23.66
C GLU A 328 2.57 -40.06 -23.48
N LEU A 329 1.22 -40.03 -23.56
CA LEU A 329 0.36 -40.71 -24.58
C LEU A 329 -1.14 -40.36 -24.34
N PRO A 330 -2.15 -40.73 -25.18
CA PRO A 330 -3.20 -39.78 -25.58
C PRO A 330 -4.67 -40.24 -25.33
N SER A 331 -5.59 -39.76 -26.18
CA SER A 331 -7.04 -39.63 -26.03
C SER A 331 -7.92 -40.90 -26.06
N SER A 332 -8.96 -40.89 -25.20
CA SER A 332 -10.39 -41.26 -25.37
C SER A 332 -10.85 -42.41 -26.30
N PRO A 333 -11.86 -43.19 -25.85
CA PRO A 333 -13.19 -43.10 -26.50
C PRO A 333 -14.38 -42.99 -25.52
N THR A 334 -15.62 -43.13 -26.01
CA THR A 334 -16.81 -42.40 -25.50
C THR A 334 -18.11 -43.21 -25.30
N LEU A 335 -19.02 -42.62 -24.49
CA LEU A 335 -20.50 -42.69 -24.47
C LEU A 335 -21.26 -43.94 -23.96
N GLY A 336 -22.34 -43.68 -23.20
CA GLY A 336 -23.43 -44.59 -22.83
C GLY A 336 -24.51 -43.84 -22.01
N VAL A 337 -25.81 -44.02 -22.30
CA VAL A 337 -26.90 -43.12 -21.82
C VAL A 337 -28.10 -43.91 -21.26
N GLY A 338 -28.78 -43.36 -20.23
CA GLY A 338 -30.10 -43.82 -19.76
C GLY A 338 -30.76 -42.83 -18.77
N ILE A 339 -32.06 -42.56 -18.93
CA ILE A 339 -32.82 -41.52 -18.19
C ILE A 339 -34.16 -42.09 -17.72
N SER A 340 -34.60 -41.80 -16.48
CA SER A 340 -36.04 -41.61 -16.14
C SER A 340 -36.23 -40.99 -14.75
N LEU A 341 -37.35 -40.28 -14.57
CA LEU A 341 -37.88 -39.83 -13.27
C LEU A 341 -39.32 -40.33 -13.10
N THR A 342 -39.65 -40.90 -11.93
CA THR A 342 -40.91 -40.65 -11.19
C THR A 342 -40.83 -41.31 -9.80
N PRO A 343 -41.55 -40.80 -8.78
CA PRO A 343 -41.27 -41.13 -7.37
C PRO A 343 -42.23 -42.15 -6.75
N SER A 344 -41.87 -42.74 -5.59
CA SER A 344 -42.80 -42.98 -4.45
C SER A 344 -42.14 -43.59 -3.20
N VAL A 345 -42.41 -42.96 -2.04
CA VAL A 345 -42.91 -43.59 -0.77
C VAL A 345 -41.96 -44.46 0.10
N PHE A 346 -41.69 -43.94 1.31
CA PHE A 346 -41.31 -44.62 2.58
C PHE A 346 -42.28 -45.77 2.95
N PRO A 347 -41.93 -46.81 3.77
CA PRO A 347 -41.44 -46.60 5.15
C PRO A 347 -40.61 -47.71 5.87
N GLU A 348 -40.25 -47.39 7.12
CA GLU A 348 -40.22 -48.23 8.35
C GLU A 348 -39.21 -49.40 8.60
N SER A 349 -38.45 -49.20 9.69
CA SER A 349 -38.27 -50.12 10.85
C SER A 349 -37.19 -51.23 10.86
N GLY A 350 -36.78 -51.64 12.09
CA GLY A 350 -35.80 -52.71 12.41
C GLY A 350 -34.35 -52.19 12.58
N VAL A 351 -33.71 -52.00 13.75
CA VAL A 351 -33.75 -52.55 15.14
C VAL A 351 -32.85 -53.79 15.35
N GLU A 352 -31.95 -53.69 16.37
CA GLU A 352 -31.17 -54.76 17.06
C GLU A 352 -30.13 -55.58 16.23
N GLU A 353 -29.11 -56.24 16.81
CA GLU A 353 -28.24 -55.92 17.97
C GLU A 353 -26.99 -56.84 17.99
N GLY A 354 -26.03 -56.57 18.89
CA GLY A 354 -24.97 -57.48 19.35
C GLY A 354 -23.71 -57.63 18.48
N GLU A 355 -22.58 -58.16 18.95
CA GLU A 355 -21.92 -58.24 20.28
C GLU A 355 -20.73 -59.22 20.14
N GLY A 356 -19.57 -58.93 20.76
CA GLY A 356 -18.50 -59.91 21.05
C GLY A 356 -17.59 -60.41 19.89
N GLY A 357 -16.37 -60.88 20.15
CA GLY A 357 -15.60 -60.85 21.41
C GLY A 357 -14.41 -61.84 21.46
N GLY A 358 -13.28 -61.45 22.09
CA GLY A 358 -12.06 -62.28 22.26
C GLY A 358 -11.09 -62.24 21.07
N GLY A 359 -9.76 -62.43 21.19
CA GLY A 359 -8.92 -62.90 22.31
C GLY A 359 -8.20 -64.23 21.95
N ASN A 360 -6.95 -64.54 22.34
CA ASN A 360 -5.92 -63.88 23.17
C ASN A 360 -4.56 -64.66 22.99
N GLN A 361 -3.46 -64.20 23.63
CA GLN A 361 -2.17 -64.91 23.91
C GLN A 361 -1.10 -65.07 22.80
N LEU A 362 0.22 -65.28 23.07
CA LEU A 362 1.18 -64.98 24.19
C LEU A 362 2.65 -65.31 23.72
N VAL A 363 3.66 -65.05 24.59
CA VAL A 363 4.99 -65.75 24.74
C VAL A 363 6.29 -65.15 24.14
N GLU A 364 7.02 -64.41 25.00
CA GLU A 364 8.49 -64.44 25.31
C GLU A 364 9.62 -64.02 24.32
N ALA A 365 10.83 -63.89 24.90
CA ALA A 365 12.11 -63.37 24.35
C ALA A 365 13.19 -64.53 24.32
N PRO A 366 14.56 -64.39 24.34
CA PRO A 366 15.44 -63.25 24.70
C PRO A 366 16.78 -63.12 23.89
N ALA A 367 17.80 -62.48 24.49
CA ALA A 367 19.26 -62.55 24.24
C ALA A 367 19.91 -61.60 23.20
N ALA A 368 21.24 -61.45 23.27
CA ALA A 368 22.05 -60.40 22.63
C ALA A 368 23.53 -60.82 22.38
N LEU A 369 24.30 -59.95 21.70
CA LEU A 369 25.72 -60.06 21.28
C LEU A 369 25.97 -61.05 20.11
N PRO A 370 27.04 -60.89 19.27
CA PRO A 370 28.30 -60.18 19.55
C PRO A 370 28.88 -59.24 18.44
N THR A 371 30.00 -58.60 18.76
CA THR A 371 31.07 -58.06 17.86
C THR A 371 32.34 -58.94 18.03
N PRO A 372 33.49 -58.84 17.29
CA PRO A 372 33.96 -57.70 16.46
C PRO A 372 34.85 -57.98 15.20
N SER A 373 35.21 -56.89 14.48
CA SER A 373 36.51 -56.58 13.82
C SER A 373 37.00 -57.28 12.51
N VAL A 374 37.87 -56.53 11.79
CA VAL A 374 38.75 -56.85 10.62
C VAL A 374 38.05 -57.13 9.27
N GLY A 375 38.47 -56.59 8.10
CA GLY A 375 39.47 -55.53 7.80
C GLY A 375 40.13 -55.67 6.40
N GLN A 376 40.29 -54.55 5.65
CA GLN A 376 40.88 -54.44 4.28
C GLN A 376 40.13 -55.29 3.20
N THR A 377 40.31 -55.20 1.87
CA THR A 377 41.28 -54.53 0.96
C THR A 377 40.57 -54.03 -0.33
N ASP A 378 41.09 -53.22 -1.26
CA ASP A 378 41.95 -52.00 -1.31
C ASP A 378 42.05 -51.55 -2.83
N ASP A 379 42.67 -50.40 -3.13
CA ASP A 379 43.28 -49.93 -4.43
C ASP A 379 42.54 -49.28 -5.64
N LEU A 380 43.30 -48.34 -6.24
CA LEU A 380 43.18 -47.67 -7.56
C LEU A 380 44.46 -47.94 -8.40
N PRO A 381 44.41 -47.97 -9.74
CA PRO A 381 45.56 -47.66 -10.61
C PRO A 381 45.64 -46.13 -10.84
N ALA A 382 46.71 -45.35 -10.63
CA ALA A 382 48.16 -45.52 -10.84
C ALA A 382 48.60 -45.28 -12.32
N PHE A 383 49.75 -44.67 -12.65
CA PHE A 383 51.08 -44.77 -12.01
C PHE A 383 52.10 -43.64 -12.38
N LEU A 384 53.10 -43.43 -11.48
CA LEU A 384 54.53 -43.07 -11.73
C LEU A 384 54.86 -41.67 -12.33
N GLN A 385 55.97 -40.97 -12.02
CA GLN A 385 57.22 -41.15 -11.22
C GLN A 385 57.63 -39.74 -10.69
N LEU A 386 58.53 -39.44 -9.73
CA LEU A 386 59.22 -40.03 -8.55
C LEU A 386 59.91 -38.79 -7.83
N SER A 387 60.67 -38.77 -6.72
CA SER A 387 61.37 -39.79 -5.92
C SER A 387 61.74 -39.34 -4.48
N LEU A 388 62.18 -40.35 -3.72
CA LEU A 388 62.88 -40.50 -2.44
C LEU A 388 63.95 -39.42 -2.05
N VAL A 389 64.39 -39.26 -0.77
CA VAL A 389 64.25 -40.01 0.52
C VAL A 389 64.03 -38.93 1.63
N GLY A 390 63.20 -39.01 2.68
CA GLY A 390 63.10 -39.97 3.80
C GLY A 390 64.23 -39.79 4.84
N GLY A 391 64.03 -39.68 6.16
CA GLY A 391 62.83 -39.59 6.99
C GLY A 391 63.14 -39.88 8.49
N GLY A 392 62.24 -39.55 9.43
CA GLY A 392 62.25 -40.08 10.82
C GLY A 392 62.33 -39.08 11.98
N SER A 393 61.64 -39.42 13.08
CA SER A 393 61.61 -38.77 14.41
C SER A 393 61.52 -39.87 15.49
N PRO A 394 61.60 -39.61 16.81
CA PRO A 394 62.27 -38.55 17.57
C PRO A 394 63.30 -39.11 18.60
N GLY A 395 64.01 -38.27 19.39
CA GLY A 395 64.81 -38.77 20.52
C GLY A 395 65.54 -37.73 21.38
N PHE A 396 65.56 -37.93 22.70
CA PHE A 396 66.22 -37.07 23.69
C PHE A 396 67.76 -37.23 23.73
N GLY A 397 68.47 -36.13 24.01
CA GLY A 397 69.41 -36.10 25.14
C GLY A 397 70.93 -35.93 24.88
N GLY A 398 71.48 -34.80 25.35
CA GLY A 398 72.66 -34.82 26.23
C GLY A 398 74.07 -34.63 25.64
N SER A 399 74.70 -33.53 26.07
CA SER A 399 76.15 -33.31 26.25
C SER A 399 77.06 -32.95 25.07
N SER A 400 77.84 -31.90 25.31
CA SER A 400 79.09 -31.42 24.69
C SER A 400 80.21 -32.51 24.70
N PRO A 401 81.41 -32.35 24.06
CA PRO A 401 82.09 -31.07 23.77
C PRO A 401 82.98 -30.96 22.49
N SER A 402 83.58 -29.77 22.30
CA SER A 402 84.96 -29.47 21.80
C SER A 402 85.56 -30.19 20.55
N SER A 403 86.30 -29.54 19.64
CA SER A 403 86.75 -28.13 19.50
C SER A 403 87.69 -27.94 18.29
N SER A 404 88.03 -26.68 17.97
CA SER A 404 89.32 -26.22 17.38
C SER A 404 89.59 -26.47 15.88
N THR A 405 90.45 -25.69 15.19
CA THR A 405 91.20 -24.43 15.51
C THR A 405 90.58 -23.23 14.73
N SER A 406 91.17 -22.14 14.21
CA SER A 406 92.47 -21.38 14.16
C SER A 406 92.20 -20.10 13.32
N ASP A 407 93.01 -19.02 13.22
CA ASP A 407 94.02 -18.26 14.00
C ASP A 407 94.51 -17.13 13.00
N VAL A 408 95.05 -15.94 13.27
CA VAL A 408 95.71 -15.26 14.42
C VAL A 408 95.40 -13.73 14.38
N THR A 409 95.83 -12.95 15.38
CA THR A 409 95.80 -11.46 15.42
C THR A 409 97.17 -10.82 15.04
N PRO A 410 97.40 -9.49 15.15
CA PRO A 410 97.92 -8.91 16.41
C PRO A 410 97.51 -7.44 16.77
N THR A 411 97.94 -6.96 17.95
CA THR A 411 97.76 -5.59 18.52
C THR A 411 99.12 -4.84 18.66
N PRO A 412 99.26 -3.59 19.23
CA PRO A 412 99.30 -3.38 20.73
C PRO A 412 99.06 -1.95 21.35
N TYR A 413 98.85 -1.90 22.70
CA TYR A 413 99.38 -0.92 23.71
C TYR A 413 98.89 0.57 23.76
N GLU A 414 98.65 1.32 24.88
CA GLU A 414 98.62 1.19 26.38
C GLU A 414 97.59 2.26 26.96
N GLY A 415 97.22 2.41 28.25
CA GLY A 415 97.42 1.65 29.51
C GLY A 415 97.48 2.50 30.81
N GLY A 416 96.59 2.27 31.80
CA GLY A 416 96.59 2.82 33.18
C GLY A 416 95.87 4.18 33.42
N ASP A 417 95.43 4.60 34.62
CA ASP A 417 95.20 3.97 35.95
C ASP A 417 94.36 4.93 36.86
N GLY A 418 93.68 4.47 37.93
CA GLY A 418 93.52 5.32 39.14
C GLY A 418 92.17 5.87 39.69
N GLY A 419 91.02 5.20 39.59
CA GLY A 419 89.93 5.13 40.63
C GLY A 419 89.11 6.36 41.14
N GLY A 420 87.94 6.08 41.75
CA GLY A 420 87.22 7.02 42.66
C GLY A 420 85.66 7.02 42.63
N ASN A 421 85.02 6.23 43.51
CA ASN A 421 83.57 6.07 43.73
C ASN A 421 82.56 7.17 43.27
N GLY A 422 81.52 6.72 42.57
CA GLY A 422 80.18 7.34 42.49
C GLY A 422 79.14 6.29 42.08
N GLU A 423 77.87 6.44 42.49
CA GLU A 423 76.76 5.65 41.93
C GLU A 423 76.30 6.34 40.64
N GLU A 424 76.24 5.61 39.53
CA GLU A 424 75.94 6.11 38.19
C GLU A 424 74.83 5.26 37.57
N ALA A 425 73.86 5.91 36.92
CA ALA A 425 72.79 5.20 36.22
C ALA A 425 73.30 4.67 34.87
N GLU A 426 72.72 3.56 34.39
CA GLU A 426 73.06 3.07 33.04
C GLU A 426 72.73 4.14 31.98
N PRO A 427 73.56 4.28 30.92
CA PRO A 427 73.36 5.31 29.92
C PRO A 427 72.03 5.08 29.17
N PRO A 428 71.35 6.16 28.75
CA PRO A 428 70.19 6.02 27.87
C PRO A 428 70.62 5.35 26.56
N ASP A 429 69.78 4.49 26.01
CA ASP A 429 70.05 3.89 24.70
C ASP A 429 69.98 4.98 23.61
N VAL A 430 70.95 4.92 22.70
CA VAL A 430 71.16 5.86 21.58
C VAL A 430 71.28 5.11 20.25
N THR A 431 70.91 3.82 20.24
CA THR A 431 71.00 2.92 19.09
C THR A 431 69.64 2.87 18.40
N PRO A 432 69.47 3.41 17.19
CA PRO A 432 68.18 3.33 16.52
C PRO A 432 67.84 1.91 16.07
N PRO A 433 66.55 1.52 16.09
CA PRO A 433 66.11 0.24 15.56
C PRO A 433 66.36 0.14 14.04
N ASP A 434 66.46 -1.09 13.54
CA ASP A 434 66.54 -1.34 12.09
C ASP A 434 65.28 -0.85 11.36
N ALA A 435 65.42 -0.53 10.07
CA ALA A 435 64.29 -0.10 9.24
C ALA A 435 63.24 -1.22 9.09
N PRO A 436 61.93 -0.92 9.17
CA PRO A 436 60.87 -1.92 8.99
C PRO A 436 61.03 -2.69 7.67
N ALA A 437 61.04 -4.02 7.73
CA ALA A 437 61.10 -4.86 6.54
C ALA A 437 59.67 -5.14 6.03
N ILE A 438 59.28 -4.53 4.91
CA ILE A 438 57.95 -4.70 4.34
C ILE A 438 57.86 -6.07 3.62
N ILE A 439 56.88 -6.89 4.00
CA ILE A 439 56.58 -8.20 3.43
C ILE A 439 55.51 -8.08 2.35
N SER A 440 54.34 -7.51 2.65
CA SER A 440 53.25 -7.25 1.68
C SER A 440 53.01 -5.75 1.48
N PRO A 441 52.64 -5.28 0.27
CA PRO A 441 52.63 -5.97 -1.04
C PRO A 441 54.04 -6.30 -1.55
N SER A 442 54.32 -7.47 -2.10
CA SER A 442 55.69 -8.02 -2.17
C SER A 442 56.75 -7.26 -2.99
N GLU A 443 56.36 -6.40 -3.92
CA GLU A 443 57.28 -5.63 -4.76
C GLU A 443 56.68 -4.28 -5.18
N ASP A 444 57.53 -3.37 -5.68
CA ASP A 444 57.10 -2.06 -6.20
C ASP A 444 56.40 -2.20 -7.56
N GLY A 445 55.38 -1.38 -7.81
CA GLY A 445 54.67 -1.30 -9.09
C GLY A 445 53.53 -2.30 -9.27
N LEU A 446 53.17 -3.06 -8.22
CA LEU A 446 51.97 -3.88 -8.21
C LEU A 446 50.70 -3.02 -8.37
N VAL A 447 49.82 -3.44 -9.29
CA VAL A 447 48.55 -2.76 -9.59
C VAL A 447 47.40 -3.40 -8.80
N PHE A 448 46.47 -2.58 -8.32
CA PHE A 448 45.36 -2.98 -7.45
C PHE A 448 44.02 -2.38 -7.88
N ILE A 449 43.05 -3.25 -8.17
CA ILE A 449 41.62 -2.92 -8.37
C ILE A 449 40.88 -2.52 -7.08
N SER A 450 41.61 -2.01 -6.08
CA SER A 450 41.08 -1.63 -4.77
C SER A 450 41.91 -0.50 -4.15
N SER A 451 41.23 0.56 -3.74
CA SER A 451 41.80 1.65 -2.92
C SER A 451 41.98 1.28 -1.43
N ASN A 452 41.66 0.03 -1.06
CA ASN A 452 41.92 -0.57 0.25
C ASN A 452 42.98 -1.67 0.11
N ILE A 453 44.14 -1.51 0.74
CA ILE A 453 45.32 -2.39 0.59
C ILE A 453 45.99 -2.65 1.94
N ASP A 454 46.25 -3.92 2.23
CA ASP A 454 46.93 -4.38 3.44
C ASP A 454 48.45 -4.44 3.25
N PHE A 455 49.15 -3.69 4.10
CA PHE A 455 50.60 -3.72 4.24
C PHE A 455 50.97 -4.52 5.49
N SER A 456 51.99 -5.36 5.38
CA SER A 456 52.52 -6.14 6.50
C SER A 456 54.03 -6.25 6.43
N GLY A 457 54.69 -6.45 7.57
CA GLY A 457 56.14 -6.54 7.63
C GLY A 457 56.65 -6.99 9.00
N THR A 458 57.96 -6.88 9.18
CA THR A 458 58.63 -7.07 10.48
C THR A 458 59.46 -5.85 10.87
N ALA A 459 59.73 -5.70 12.17
CA ALA A 459 60.57 -4.68 12.79
C ALA A 459 61.08 -5.18 14.15
N GLU A 460 61.81 -4.35 14.89
CA GLU A 460 62.28 -4.69 16.25
C GLU A 460 61.11 -4.78 17.25
N PHE A 461 61.18 -5.75 18.18
CA PHE A 461 60.13 -6.02 19.16
C PHE A 461 59.76 -4.79 20.00
N ASP A 462 58.46 -4.56 20.18
CA ASP A 462 57.87 -3.46 20.95
C ASP A 462 58.22 -2.05 20.43
N SER A 463 58.82 -1.96 19.24
CA SER A 463 59.01 -0.69 18.53
C SER A 463 57.69 -0.19 17.93
N VAL A 464 57.50 1.13 17.96
CA VAL A 464 56.33 1.82 17.40
C VAL A 464 56.60 2.14 15.94
N ILE A 465 55.88 1.46 15.05
CA ILE A 465 55.96 1.68 13.61
C ILE A 465 55.01 2.82 13.24
N SER A 466 55.49 3.77 12.44
CA SER A 466 54.73 4.91 11.91
C SER A 466 54.76 4.91 10.39
N ASN A 467 53.81 5.59 9.75
CA ASN A 467 53.74 5.70 8.28
C ASN A 467 53.49 7.14 7.80
N ASN A 468 53.95 7.48 6.60
CA ASN A 468 53.81 8.82 6.01
C ASN A 468 52.41 9.13 5.42
N PHE A 469 51.57 8.13 5.15
CA PHE A 469 50.29 8.29 4.46
C PHE A 469 49.19 8.88 5.37
N ASN A 470 49.03 8.33 6.58
CA ASN A 470 48.01 8.79 7.54
C ASN A 470 48.54 9.07 8.95
N ASN A 471 49.85 8.89 9.20
CA ASN A 471 50.49 9.05 10.52
C ASN A 471 49.93 8.14 11.63
N ALA A 472 49.16 7.10 11.28
CA ALA A 472 48.78 6.06 12.23
C ALA A 472 50.01 5.24 12.63
N THR A 473 49.97 4.72 13.85
CA THR A 473 51.03 3.88 14.40
C THR A 473 50.51 2.52 14.83
N THR A 474 51.40 1.52 14.81
CA THR A 474 51.18 0.19 15.39
C THR A 474 52.45 -0.27 16.09
N THR A 475 52.36 -1.26 16.98
CA THR A 475 53.53 -1.79 17.70
C THR A 475 53.91 -3.16 17.13
N ALA A 476 55.20 -3.40 16.91
CA ALA A 476 55.70 -4.69 16.45
C ALA A 476 55.57 -5.78 17.54
N GLY A 477 54.99 -6.93 17.18
CA GLY A 477 54.73 -8.05 18.09
C GLY A 477 55.99 -8.78 18.58
N GLU A 478 55.82 -9.79 19.45
CA GLU A 478 56.92 -10.63 19.99
C GLU A 478 57.71 -11.39 18.90
N ASP A 479 57.12 -11.56 17.71
CA ASP A 479 57.74 -12.10 16.50
C ASP A 479 58.27 -11.02 15.53
N GLY A 480 58.21 -9.76 15.95
CA GLY A 480 58.53 -8.56 15.17
C GLY A 480 57.44 -8.11 14.20
N ALA A 481 56.31 -8.83 14.09
CA ALA A 481 55.32 -8.58 13.03
C ALA A 481 54.52 -7.28 13.24
N TRP A 482 54.24 -6.57 12.14
CA TRP A 482 53.36 -5.40 12.10
C TRP A 482 52.45 -5.43 10.87
N GLN A 483 51.30 -4.75 10.95
CA GLN A 483 50.32 -4.64 9.87
C GLN A 483 49.64 -3.25 9.86
N PHE A 484 49.28 -2.78 8.66
CA PHE A 484 48.44 -1.59 8.43
C PHE A 484 47.48 -1.86 7.26
N THR A 485 46.18 -1.60 7.47
CA THR A 485 45.21 -1.50 6.37
C THR A 485 45.10 -0.04 5.95
N PHE A 486 45.55 0.29 4.74
CA PHE A 486 45.30 1.60 4.15
C PHE A 486 44.00 1.57 3.36
N SER A 487 43.28 2.68 3.38
CA SER A 487 41.96 2.82 2.75
C SER A 487 41.78 4.22 2.17
N ASN A 488 41.06 4.32 1.06
CA ASN A 488 40.96 5.53 0.23
C ASN A 488 42.32 5.97 -0.37
N LEU A 489 43.15 5.01 -0.76
CA LEU A 489 44.31 5.27 -1.62
C LEU A 489 43.83 5.84 -2.97
N LEU A 490 44.57 6.83 -3.49
CA LEU A 490 44.20 7.53 -4.72
C LEU A 490 44.61 6.73 -5.95
N GLN A 491 43.90 6.92 -7.06
CA GLN A 491 44.25 6.31 -8.36
C GLN A 491 45.67 6.72 -8.79
N GLY A 492 46.36 5.81 -9.47
CA GLY A 492 47.75 5.96 -9.87
C GLY A 492 48.75 5.52 -8.79
N ALA A 493 50.00 5.95 -8.95
CA ALA A 493 51.10 5.54 -8.10
C ALA A 493 51.09 6.26 -6.73
N THR A 494 51.05 5.48 -5.64
CA THR A 494 51.22 5.95 -4.25
C THR A 494 52.43 5.27 -3.60
N THR A 495 53.35 6.06 -3.05
CA THR A 495 54.50 5.55 -2.28
C THR A 495 54.26 5.74 -0.78
N ILE A 496 54.18 4.64 -0.02
CA ILE A 496 54.05 4.65 1.45
C ILE A 496 55.41 4.36 2.07
N GLU A 497 55.81 5.18 3.04
CA GLU A 497 57.04 5.00 3.83
C GLU A 497 56.71 4.63 5.28
N PHE A 498 57.50 3.74 5.87
CA PHE A 498 57.39 3.24 7.23
C PHE A 498 58.71 3.41 7.99
N SER A 499 58.65 3.83 9.26
CA SER A 499 59.79 3.89 10.17
C SER A 499 59.41 3.43 11.58
N ALA A 500 60.37 2.87 12.31
CA ALA A 500 60.21 2.38 13.68
C ALA A 500 60.79 3.38 14.70
N GLN A 501 60.23 3.42 15.90
CA GLN A 501 60.78 4.09 17.07
C GLN A 501 60.87 3.12 18.26
N ASP A 502 62.02 3.05 18.92
CA ASP A 502 62.24 2.18 20.09
C ASP A 502 61.64 2.77 21.39
N GLN A 503 61.75 2.03 22.51
CA GLN A 503 61.31 2.51 23.83
C GLN A 503 62.14 3.69 24.38
N ALA A 504 63.35 3.94 23.87
CA ALA A 504 64.20 5.06 24.27
C ALA A 504 63.91 6.36 23.49
N GLY A 505 63.23 6.25 22.35
CA GLY A 505 62.85 7.33 21.44
C GLY A 505 63.71 7.45 20.18
N ASN A 506 64.67 6.54 19.92
CA ASN A 506 65.48 6.56 18.71
C ASN A 506 64.66 6.10 17.49
N GLN A 507 64.90 6.68 16.31
CA GLN A 507 64.12 6.42 15.09
C GLN A 507 64.94 5.75 13.99
N SER A 508 64.39 4.70 13.37
CA SER A 508 65.00 3.98 12.25
C SER A 508 65.12 4.85 11.00
N ALA A 509 65.89 4.36 10.02
CA ALA A 509 65.69 4.78 8.63
C ALA A 509 64.31 4.31 8.12
N SER A 510 63.76 5.01 7.12
CA SER A 510 62.48 4.60 6.51
C SER A 510 62.68 3.50 5.46
N SER A 511 61.74 2.55 5.43
CA SER A 511 61.49 1.68 4.28
C SER A 511 60.35 2.24 3.44
N ALA A 512 60.36 2.08 2.12
CA ALA A 512 59.31 2.56 1.22
C ALA A 512 58.73 1.43 0.36
N ARG A 513 57.48 1.58 -0.08
CA ARG A 513 56.90 0.82 -1.19
C ARG A 513 55.95 1.64 -2.04
N THR A 514 56.04 1.46 -3.34
CA THR A 514 55.20 2.11 -4.36
C THR A 514 54.21 1.10 -4.93
N ILE A 515 52.94 1.40 -4.80
CA ILE A 515 51.81 0.65 -5.34
C ILE A 515 51.09 1.50 -6.38
N PHE A 516 50.36 0.87 -7.29
CA PHE A 516 49.47 1.56 -8.22
C PHE A 516 48.02 1.14 -7.91
N VAL A 517 47.13 2.10 -7.67
CA VAL A 517 45.69 1.82 -7.60
C VAL A 517 45.07 2.14 -8.95
N ASP A 518 44.29 1.20 -9.45
CA ASP A 518 43.54 1.33 -10.69
C ASP A 518 42.20 0.61 -10.52
N SER A 519 41.20 1.35 -10.06
CA SER A 519 39.91 0.79 -9.63
C SER A 519 38.70 1.51 -10.22
N LEU A 520 38.82 2.04 -11.45
CA LEU A 520 37.76 2.74 -12.17
C LEU A 520 37.74 2.26 -13.62
N GLY A 521 36.70 1.52 -14.01
CA GLY A 521 36.58 1.07 -15.40
C GLY A 521 36.31 2.23 -16.37
N PRO A 522 36.64 2.05 -17.66
CA PRO A 522 36.60 3.10 -18.66
C PRO A 522 35.17 3.50 -19.02
N GLY A 523 34.94 4.80 -19.23
CA GLY A 523 33.64 5.32 -19.64
C GLY A 523 33.32 4.95 -21.10
N ALA A 524 32.08 4.51 -21.35
CA ALA A 524 31.56 4.28 -22.70
C ALA A 524 30.63 5.43 -23.16
N THR A 525 30.32 5.45 -24.45
CA THR A 525 29.24 6.26 -25.03
C THR A 525 28.52 5.43 -26.08
N LEU A 526 27.19 5.42 -26.06
CA LEU A 526 26.31 4.69 -26.97
C LEU A 526 25.48 5.67 -27.80
N VAL A 527 25.39 5.45 -29.10
CA VAL A 527 24.56 6.19 -30.05
C VAL A 527 23.65 5.20 -30.79
N ILE A 528 22.45 5.68 -31.14
CA ILE A 528 21.52 5.00 -32.03
C ILE A 528 21.28 6.00 -33.17
N GLU A 529 21.79 5.72 -34.37
CA GLU A 529 21.94 6.74 -35.43
C GLU A 529 20.58 7.30 -35.90
N GLU A 530 19.51 6.49 -35.85
CA GLU A 530 18.14 6.89 -36.20
C GLU A 530 17.54 7.93 -35.22
N CYS A 531 18.16 8.09 -34.04
CA CYS A 531 17.73 8.97 -32.97
C CYS A 531 18.45 10.34 -32.96
N GLU A 532 19.50 10.51 -33.77
CA GLU A 532 20.33 11.72 -33.80
C GLU A 532 19.76 12.81 -34.75
N GLU A 533 20.35 14.01 -34.76
CA GLU A 533 19.85 15.15 -35.55
C GLU A 533 19.87 14.87 -37.06
N GLY A 534 18.69 14.65 -37.65
CA GLY A 534 18.51 14.28 -39.06
C GLY A 534 18.33 12.78 -39.31
N GLY A 535 18.25 11.96 -38.25
CA GLY A 535 17.77 10.58 -38.29
C GLY A 535 16.25 10.46 -38.48
N SER A 536 15.73 9.24 -38.42
CA SER A 536 14.32 8.90 -38.69
C SER A 536 13.37 9.03 -37.50
N SER A 537 13.85 9.46 -36.31
CA SER A 537 12.99 9.64 -35.14
C SER A 537 11.89 10.69 -35.38
N LEU A 538 10.67 10.33 -35.01
CA LEU A 538 9.48 11.19 -35.10
C LEU A 538 9.39 12.22 -33.96
N SER A 539 10.30 12.15 -32.99
CA SER A 539 10.32 13.03 -31.80
C SER A 539 11.66 13.74 -31.59
N PRO A 540 11.65 15.02 -31.17
CA PRO A 540 12.85 15.72 -30.70
C PRO A 540 13.15 15.49 -29.20
N ASP A 541 12.23 14.88 -28.43
CA ASP A 541 12.34 14.73 -26.97
C ASP A 541 12.85 13.34 -26.53
N GLY A 542 13.05 12.43 -27.48
CA GLY A 542 13.48 11.05 -27.29
C GLY A 542 13.38 10.26 -28.59
N CYS A 543 13.73 8.97 -28.59
CA CYS A 543 13.73 8.19 -29.82
C CYS A 543 12.43 7.41 -30.03
N LEU A 544 11.70 7.77 -31.10
CA LEU A 544 10.39 7.21 -31.44
C LEU A 544 10.35 6.88 -32.93
N LEU A 545 10.06 5.62 -33.28
CA LEU A 545 9.85 5.16 -34.66
C LEU A 545 8.41 4.67 -34.87
N SER A 546 7.88 4.84 -36.08
CA SER A 546 6.53 4.37 -36.48
C SER A 546 6.49 2.89 -36.87
N GLU A 547 7.62 2.33 -37.30
CA GLU A 547 7.71 0.98 -37.86
C GLU A 547 9.00 0.24 -37.42
N THR A 548 9.05 -1.06 -37.73
CA THR A 548 10.16 -1.97 -37.39
C THR A 548 11.13 -2.08 -38.55
N GLY A 549 12.41 -2.25 -38.24
CA GLY A 549 13.46 -2.54 -39.21
C GLY A 549 14.85 -2.50 -38.57
N ALA A 550 15.87 -2.54 -39.42
CA ALA A 550 17.27 -2.39 -39.04
C ALA A 550 17.54 -0.97 -38.50
N ILE A 551 17.99 -0.89 -37.24
CA ILE A 551 18.65 0.29 -36.67
C ILE A 551 20.17 0.13 -36.72
N MET A 552 20.88 1.25 -36.57
CA MET A 552 22.32 1.32 -36.45
C MET A 552 22.72 1.76 -35.04
N LEU A 553 23.40 0.88 -34.31
CA LEU A 553 24.01 1.14 -33.02
C LEU A 553 25.49 1.46 -33.24
N SER A 554 26.01 2.50 -32.58
CA SER A 554 27.45 2.77 -32.54
C SER A 554 27.91 3.10 -31.12
N TRP A 555 29.13 2.72 -30.76
CA TRP A 555 29.64 2.95 -29.40
C TRP A 555 31.16 3.09 -29.35
N SER A 556 31.64 3.83 -28.36
CA SER A 556 33.05 4.24 -28.26
C SER A 556 33.53 4.46 -26.82
N THR A 557 34.85 4.55 -26.67
CA THR A 557 35.54 5.04 -25.47
C THR A 557 36.81 5.79 -25.89
N ASP A 558 37.25 6.75 -25.07
CA ASP A 558 38.51 7.50 -25.23
C ASP A 558 39.66 6.90 -24.37
N ALA A 559 39.44 5.76 -23.72
CA ALA A 559 40.39 5.16 -22.76
C ALA A 559 41.60 4.47 -23.43
N GLU A 560 42.81 4.73 -22.92
CA GLU A 560 44.07 4.15 -23.45
C GLU A 560 44.34 2.70 -22.97
N ASP A 561 43.63 2.27 -21.92
CA ASP A 561 43.73 0.98 -21.20
C ASP A 561 42.56 0.02 -21.49
N PHE A 562 41.65 0.41 -22.39
CA PHE A 562 40.54 -0.41 -22.89
C PHE A 562 40.96 -1.81 -23.37
N ASP A 563 40.07 -2.79 -23.18
CA ASP A 563 40.17 -4.16 -23.71
C ASP A 563 38.93 -4.54 -24.56
N TYR A 564 37.71 -4.43 -24.00
CA TYR A 564 36.47 -4.77 -24.70
C TYR A 564 35.21 -4.04 -24.19
N PHE A 565 34.12 -4.08 -24.95
CA PHE A 565 32.79 -3.60 -24.55
C PHE A 565 31.87 -4.77 -24.15
N ILE A 566 31.01 -4.52 -23.17
CA ILE A 566 29.83 -5.34 -22.86
C ILE A 566 28.62 -4.60 -23.42
N VAL A 567 27.83 -5.26 -24.27
CA VAL A 567 26.63 -4.67 -24.90
C VAL A 567 25.40 -5.53 -24.60
N GLU A 568 24.39 -4.89 -24.00
CA GLU A 568 23.18 -5.51 -23.47
C GLU A 568 21.94 -4.88 -24.15
N CYS A 569 20.89 -5.68 -24.40
CA CYS A 569 19.60 -5.20 -24.89
C CYS A 569 18.48 -5.85 -24.08
N GLU A 570 17.59 -5.02 -23.53
CA GLU A 570 16.40 -5.44 -22.78
C GLU A 570 15.12 -4.95 -23.49
N SER A 571 14.11 -5.82 -23.57
CA SER A 571 12.79 -5.52 -24.12
C SER A 571 11.71 -6.10 -23.20
N GLY A 572 10.91 -5.23 -22.59
CA GLY A 572 9.77 -5.64 -21.76
C GLY A 572 10.11 -6.36 -20.44
N GLY A 573 11.37 -6.34 -20.00
CA GLY A 573 11.85 -7.06 -18.81
C GLY A 573 12.66 -8.34 -19.10
N GLU A 574 12.89 -8.67 -20.37
CA GLU A 574 13.64 -9.84 -20.82
C GLU A 574 14.74 -9.44 -21.83
N GLU A 575 15.76 -10.28 -22.00
CA GLU A 575 16.84 -10.07 -22.99
C GLU A 575 16.29 -10.08 -24.42
N CYS A 576 16.80 -9.20 -25.29
CA CYS A 576 16.35 -9.10 -26.68
C CYS A 576 16.65 -10.37 -27.51
N GLU A 577 15.66 -10.86 -28.25
CA GLU A 577 15.82 -12.01 -29.15
C GLU A 577 16.87 -11.73 -30.25
N ASP A 578 17.71 -12.73 -30.56
CA ASP A 578 18.82 -12.67 -31.52
C ASP A 578 19.89 -11.56 -31.29
N PHE A 579 20.01 -10.99 -30.07
CA PHE A 579 21.01 -9.98 -29.71
C PHE A 579 22.28 -10.59 -29.05
N ASP A 580 23.25 -11.05 -29.85
CA ASP A 580 24.48 -11.73 -29.38
C ASP A 580 25.72 -10.81 -29.35
N PHE A 581 25.69 -9.76 -28.52
CA PHE A 581 26.78 -8.76 -28.39
C PHE A 581 27.37 -8.65 -26.98
N SER A 582 27.18 -9.68 -26.15
CA SER A 582 27.48 -9.67 -24.71
C SER A 582 28.92 -9.29 -24.34
N GLU A 583 29.93 -9.69 -25.12
CA GLU A 583 31.32 -9.20 -25.03
C GLU A 583 31.89 -9.00 -26.45
N THR A 584 32.34 -7.79 -26.81
CA THR A 584 32.85 -7.49 -28.16
C THR A 584 33.90 -6.36 -28.20
N THR A 585 34.79 -6.40 -29.19
CA THR A 585 35.74 -5.32 -29.51
C THR A 585 35.31 -4.46 -30.70
N ASP A 586 34.16 -4.75 -31.32
CA ASP A 586 33.57 -3.91 -32.36
C ASP A 586 33.04 -2.59 -31.75
N THR A 587 32.83 -1.57 -32.58
CA THR A 587 32.40 -0.21 -32.18
C THR A 587 30.98 0.14 -32.65
N GLY A 588 30.16 -0.87 -32.90
CA GLY A 588 28.80 -0.72 -33.42
C GLY A 588 28.27 -1.98 -34.09
N ALA A 589 26.96 -2.03 -34.26
CA ALA A 589 26.22 -3.15 -34.85
C ALA A 589 24.97 -2.63 -35.59
N SER A 590 24.35 -3.50 -36.39
CA SER A 590 22.98 -3.30 -36.86
C SER A 590 22.08 -4.33 -36.21
N TYR A 591 20.88 -3.92 -35.80
CA TYR A 591 19.90 -4.78 -35.14
C TYR A 591 18.52 -4.59 -35.77
N GLU A 592 17.88 -5.69 -36.15
CA GLU A 592 16.53 -5.71 -36.75
C GLU A 592 15.50 -5.76 -35.62
N LEU A 593 14.70 -4.71 -35.45
CA LEU A 593 13.74 -4.61 -34.34
C LEU A 593 12.57 -5.61 -34.53
N PRO A 594 12.40 -6.62 -33.66
CA PRO A 594 11.47 -7.72 -33.92
C PRO A 594 9.98 -7.39 -33.69
N SER A 595 9.64 -6.25 -33.06
CA SER A 595 8.24 -5.91 -32.75
C SER A 595 7.96 -4.41 -32.64
N ALA A 596 6.77 -4.02 -33.12
CA ALA A 596 6.21 -2.69 -32.92
C ALA A 596 5.38 -2.62 -31.62
N ASN A 597 5.07 -1.39 -31.17
CA ASN A 597 4.45 -1.09 -29.86
C ASN A 597 5.27 -1.64 -28.69
N THR A 598 6.59 -1.55 -28.80
CA THR A 598 7.60 -2.15 -27.91
C THR A 598 8.68 -1.11 -27.58
N SER A 599 9.21 -1.17 -26.36
CA SER A 599 10.32 -0.32 -25.91
C SER A 599 11.58 -1.18 -25.73
N TYR A 600 12.67 -0.73 -26.33
CA TYR A 600 13.98 -1.38 -26.31
C TYR A 600 14.97 -0.50 -25.53
N ALA A 601 15.68 -1.09 -24.57
CA ALA A 601 16.73 -0.44 -23.80
C ALA A 601 18.08 -1.08 -24.16
N PHE A 602 18.91 -0.34 -24.88
CA PHE A 602 20.28 -0.72 -25.21
C PHE A 602 21.24 -0.14 -24.17
N THR A 603 22.22 -0.93 -23.73
CA THR A 603 23.22 -0.53 -22.74
C THR A 603 24.61 -0.94 -23.17
N VAL A 604 25.59 -0.06 -23.01
CA VAL A 604 27.01 -0.34 -23.26
C VAL A 604 27.83 -0.01 -22.01
N ARG A 605 28.80 -0.88 -21.71
CA ARG A 605 29.88 -0.65 -20.76
C ARG A 605 31.21 -0.91 -21.46
N ALA A 606 32.26 -0.19 -21.09
CA ALA A 606 33.62 -0.55 -21.49
C ALA A 606 34.36 -1.24 -20.32
N VAL A 607 35.32 -2.08 -20.65
CA VAL A 607 36.16 -2.85 -19.72
C VAL A 607 37.63 -2.58 -20.06
N ASP A 608 38.46 -2.38 -19.05
CA ASP A 608 39.92 -2.22 -19.21
C ASP A 608 40.68 -3.56 -19.15
N GLN A 609 41.96 -3.50 -19.51
CA GLN A 609 42.92 -4.63 -19.46
C GLN A 609 43.16 -5.18 -18.04
N ASN A 610 42.67 -4.50 -17.00
CA ASN A 610 42.73 -4.92 -15.61
C ASN A 610 41.41 -5.56 -15.12
N GLY A 611 40.35 -5.53 -15.94
CA GLY A 611 39.04 -6.10 -15.65
C GLY A 611 38.11 -5.19 -14.84
N ASN A 612 38.39 -3.89 -14.70
CA ASN A 612 37.39 -2.98 -14.14
C ASN A 612 36.33 -2.67 -15.20
N ILE A 613 35.06 -2.79 -14.82
CA ILE A 613 33.92 -2.49 -15.68
C ILE A 613 33.47 -1.04 -15.41
N GLY A 614 33.30 -0.27 -16.47
CA GLY A 614 32.87 1.13 -16.40
C GLY A 614 31.39 1.32 -16.05
N ASP A 615 31.04 2.59 -15.82
CA ASP A 615 29.65 3.03 -15.78
C ASP A 615 28.96 2.74 -17.12
N ALA A 616 27.67 2.40 -17.05
CA ALA A 616 26.84 2.15 -18.21
C ALA A 616 26.35 3.45 -18.86
N ASP A 617 26.45 3.54 -20.19
CA ASP A 617 25.57 4.42 -20.98
C ASP A 617 24.40 3.59 -21.52
N SER A 618 23.19 4.12 -21.42
CA SER A 618 21.95 3.41 -21.75
C SER A 618 21.01 4.31 -22.55
N LYS A 619 20.54 3.82 -23.70
CA LYS A 619 19.64 4.54 -24.61
C LYS A 619 18.36 3.74 -24.84
N THR A 620 17.23 4.43 -24.82
CA THR A 620 15.89 3.83 -24.99
C THR A 620 15.28 4.26 -26.32
N LEU A 621 14.75 3.29 -27.05
CA LEU A 621 14.02 3.46 -28.31
C LEU A 621 12.62 2.87 -28.15
N GLU A 622 11.58 3.63 -28.50
CA GLU A 622 10.21 3.11 -28.62
C GLU A 622 9.80 3.00 -30.10
N VAL A 623 9.29 1.84 -30.49
CA VAL A 623 8.58 1.67 -31.77
C VAL A 623 7.09 1.66 -31.46
N ILE A 624 6.31 2.56 -32.04
CA ILE A 624 4.84 2.62 -31.85
C ILE A 624 4.16 2.70 -33.21
N SER A 625 3.41 1.66 -33.58
CA SER A 625 2.65 1.66 -34.83
C SER A 625 1.47 2.62 -34.75
N MET A 626 1.22 3.41 -35.80
CA MET A 626 0.22 4.48 -35.84
C MET A 626 0.40 5.52 -34.69
N PRO A 627 1.58 6.14 -34.51
CA PRO A 627 1.85 6.99 -33.34
C PRO A 627 1.01 8.27 -33.33
N VAL A 628 0.59 8.74 -34.52
CA VAL A 628 -0.52 9.68 -34.71
C VAL A 628 -1.64 8.97 -35.46
N VAL A 629 -2.90 9.23 -35.09
CA VAL A 629 -4.10 8.69 -35.76
C VAL A 629 -5.10 9.80 -36.10
N ILE A 630 -5.87 9.62 -37.18
CA ILE A 630 -7.03 10.45 -37.50
C ILE A 630 -8.14 10.15 -36.47
N ASN A 631 -8.47 11.12 -35.64
CA ASN A 631 -9.29 10.92 -34.45
C ASN A 631 -10.77 11.28 -34.66
N GLU A 632 -11.04 12.45 -35.24
CA GLU A 632 -12.39 12.98 -35.44
C GLU A 632 -12.50 13.73 -36.78
N VAL A 633 -13.66 13.64 -37.45
CA VAL A 633 -13.91 14.27 -38.76
C VAL A 633 -15.32 14.86 -38.80
N ALA A 634 -15.42 16.19 -38.92
CA ALA A 634 -16.68 16.92 -39.11
C ALA A 634 -16.95 17.19 -40.60
N TRP A 635 -17.07 16.13 -41.40
CA TRP A 635 -17.26 16.18 -42.87
C TRP A 635 -18.53 16.88 -43.36
N ALA A 636 -19.41 17.27 -42.45
CA ALA A 636 -20.74 17.82 -42.73
C ALA A 636 -20.86 19.33 -42.49
N GLY A 637 -19.79 19.99 -42.03
CA GLY A 637 -19.85 21.31 -41.42
C GLY A 637 -20.52 21.32 -40.04
N THR A 638 -20.88 22.50 -39.55
CA THR A 638 -21.59 22.69 -38.28
C THR A 638 -23.07 23.05 -38.50
N ALA A 639 -23.78 23.40 -37.42
CA ALA A 639 -25.12 23.96 -37.51
C ALA A 639 -25.15 25.45 -37.94
N ALA A 640 -23.99 26.13 -37.97
CA ALA A 640 -23.85 27.52 -38.40
C ALA A 640 -23.62 27.61 -39.92
N ASP A 641 -22.56 26.98 -40.46
CA ASP A 641 -22.38 26.76 -41.90
C ASP A 641 -21.91 25.32 -42.23
N SER A 642 -22.36 24.84 -43.39
CA SER A 642 -21.90 23.59 -44.01
C SER A 642 -20.43 23.62 -44.48
N HIS A 643 -19.78 24.79 -44.50
CA HIS A 643 -18.36 24.92 -44.82
C HIS A 643 -17.44 24.72 -43.61
N ASP A 644 -18.00 24.69 -42.40
CA ASP A 644 -17.29 24.62 -41.11
C ASP A 644 -16.75 23.19 -40.85
N GLU A 645 -16.00 22.65 -41.80
CA GLU A 645 -15.41 21.31 -41.77
C GLU A 645 -14.11 21.33 -40.96
N PHE A 646 -13.94 20.35 -40.07
CA PHE A 646 -12.67 20.12 -39.38
C PHE A 646 -12.24 18.64 -39.42
N ILE A 647 -10.93 18.43 -39.30
CA ILE A 647 -10.28 17.13 -39.14
C ILE A 647 -9.39 17.21 -37.91
N GLU A 648 -9.36 16.16 -37.09
CA GLU A 648 -8.48 16.09 -35.93
C GLU A 648 -7.53 14.89 -36.00
N LEU A 649 -6.29 15.11 -35.58
CA LEU A 649 -5.29 14.08 -35.32
C LEU A 649 -5.03 13.94 -33.82
N TYR A 650 -4.75 12.72 -33.36
CA TYR A 650 -4.39 12.43 -31.96
C TYR A 650 -3.03 11.75 -31.89
N ASN A 651 -2.11 12.31 -31.09
CA ASN A 651 -0.85 11.68 -30.72
C ASN A 651 -1.09 10.68 -29.59
N ARG A 652 -0.81 9.40 -29.86
CA ARG A 652 -1.00 8.29 -28.92
C ARG A 652 0.19 8.06 -27.97
N THR A 653 1.28 8.80 -28.17
CA THR A 653 2.57 8.52 -27.53
C THR A 653 2.85 9.40 -26.31
N SER A 654 3.86 9.00 -25.56
CA SER A 654 4.51 9.74 -24.46
C SER A 654 5.40 10.91 -24.92
N TYR A 655 5.61 11.06 -26.24
CA TYR A 655 6.58 11.99 -26.83
C TYR A 655 5.90 13.15 -27.56
N THR A 656 6.58 14.29 -27.70
CA THR A 656 6.21 15.29 -28.70
C THR A 656 6.50 14.72 -30.09
N ILE A 657 5.56 14.79 -31.03
CA ILE A 657 5.77 14.38 -32.42
C ILE A 657 5.93 15.62 -33.29
N ASN A 658 6.95 15.65 -34.16
CA ASN A 658 7.07 16.66 -35.22
C ASN A 658 6.29 16.21 -36.48
N LEU A 659 5.55 17.14 -37.08
CA LEU A 659 4.76 16.94 -38.29
C LEU A 659 5.45 17.41 -39.58
N ASP A 660 6.70 17.89 -39.51
CA ASP A 660 7.51 18.13 -40.71
C ASP A 660 7.65 16.82 -41.53
N GLY A 661 7.36 16.88 -42.84
CA GLY A 661 7.35 15.70 -43.73
C GLY A 661 6.06 14.88 -43.69
N TRP A 662 5.06 15.27 -42.89
CA TRP A 662 3.76 14.60 -42.86
C TRP A 662 2.74 15.27 -43.81
N ALA A 663 1.83 14.47 -44.35
CA ALA A 663 0.70 14.93 -45.15
C ALA A 663 -0.58 14.15 -44.86
N LEU A 664 -1.73 14.83 -44.93
CA LEU A 664 -3.06 14.22 -44.91
C LEU A 664 -3.78 14.49 -46.25
N TYR A 665 -4.35 13.45 -46.87
CA TYR A 665 -5.04 13.59 -48.15
C TYR A 665 -6.18 12.58 -48.37
N ALA A 666 -7.13 12.90 -49.26
CA ALA A 666 -8.18 11.98 -49.69
C ALA A 666 -7.71 11.04 -50.82
N GLN A 667 -7.97 9.74 -50.69
CA GLN A 667 -7.44 8.69 -51.57
C GLN A 667 -8.08 8.64 -52.96
N ASP A 668 -9.32 9.10 -53.12
CA ASP A 668 -10.10 8.99 -54.36
C ASP A 668 -9.97 10.21 -55.30
N SER A 669 -9.57 11.35 -54.75
CA SER A 669 -9.44 12.65 -55.44
C SER A 669 -8.02 13.24 -55.43
N GLU A 670 -7.17 12.82 -54.48
CA GLU A 670 -5.96 13.54 -54.03
C GLU A 670 -6.26 14.94 -53.42
N GLU A 671 -7.53 15.32 -53.24
CA GLU A 671 -7.98 16.63 -52.75
C GLU A 671 -9.02 16.49 -51.62
N PRO A 672 -8.85 17.12 -50.43
CA PRO A 672 -7.76 18.03 -50.07
C PRO A 672 -6.41 17.32 -49.94
N TYR A 673 -5.33 18.04 -50.24
CA TYR A 673 -3.96 17.62 -49.92
C TYR A 673 -3.37 18.63 -48.92
N ILE A 674 -3.12 18.19 -47.68
CA ILE A 674 -2.71 19.05 -46.58
C ILE A 674 -1.30 18.65 -46.13
N ASN A 675 -0.30 19.46 -46.47
CA ASN A 675 1.01 19.39 -45.83
C ASN A 675 0.85 19.81 -44.37
N LEU A 676 1.28 18.95 -43.44
CA LEU A 676 1.29 19.26 -42.01
C LEU A 676 2.60 19.95 -41.62
N SER A 677 2.61 20.59 -40.45
CA SER A 677 3.81 21.22 -39.87
C SER A 677 3.56 21.55 -38.40
N GLY A 678 4.64 21.81 -37.64
CA GLY A 678 4.56 22.02 -36.20
C GLY A 678 4.51 20.70 -35.42
N THR A 679 4.05 20.73 -34.17
CA THR A 679 4.22 19.60 -33.25
C THR A 679 2.93 19.21 -32.52
N ILE A 680 2.68 17.90 -32.37
CA ILE A 680 1.64 17.39 -31.46
C ILE A 680 2.30 17.00 -30.13
N GLN A 681 1.85 17.59 -29.03
CA GLN A 681 2.31 17.25 -27.67
C GLN A 681 1.91 15.81 -27.27
N PRO A 682 2.56 15.20 -26.26
CA PRO A 682 2.20 13.87 -25.74
C PRO A 682 0.72 13.75 -25.41
N ALA A 683 0.09 12.61 -25.75
CA ALA A 683 -1.31 12.31 -25.49
C ALA A 683 -2.31 13.45 -25.86
N SER A 684 -1.99 14.27 -26.87
CA SER A 684 -2.71 15.50 -27.22
C SER A 684 -3.23 15.49 -28.67
N TYR A 685 -4.07 16.48 -28.98
CA TYR A 685 -4.83 16.60 -30.22
C TYR A 685 -4.33 17.76 -31.08
N PHE A 686 -4.34 17.58 -32.40
CA PHE A 686 -3.99 18.58 -33.41
C PHE A 686 -5.19 18.81 -34.33
N LEU A 687 -5.73 20.03 -34.31
CA LEU A 687 -6.99 20.41 -34.95
C LEU A 687 -6.74 21.16 -36.27
N LEU A 688 -7.37 20.68 -37.35
CA LEU A 688 -7.33 21.29 -38.68
C LEU A 688 -8.70 21.87 -39.04
N GLU A 689 -8.80 23.19 -39.24
CA GLU A 689 -10.03 23.85 -39.67
C GLU A 689 -9.96 24.30 -41.14
N ARG A 690 -11.10 24.28 -41.83
CA ARG A 690 -11.21 24.68 -43.23
C ARG A 690 -11.44 26.18 -43.39
N LYS A 691 -10.69 26.79 -44.33
CA LYS A 691 -10.76 28.20 -44.80
C LYS A 691 -10.42 29.27 -43.75
N ASP A 692 -10.96 29.21 -42.55
CA ASP A 692 -10.66 30.13 -41.44
C ASP A 692 -10.72 29.42 -40.07
N ASN A 693 -10.60 30.20 -38.98
CA ASN A 693 -10.57 29.73 -37.60
C ASN A 693 -11.87 30.15 -36.86
N GLU A 694 -13.03 30.02 -37.48
CA GLU A 694 -14.34 30.25 -36.83
C GLU A 694 -15.19 28.96 -36.78
N THR A 695 -14.68 27.83 -37.29
CA THR A 695 -15.38 26.52 -37.29
C THR A 695 -15.61 26.02 -35.86
N VAL A 696 -14.58 26.11 -35.00
CA VAL A 696 -14.73 25.93 -33.55
C VAL A 696 -14.42 27.26 -32.85
N SER A 697 -15.43 28.14 -32.78
CA SER A 697 -15.26 29.57 -32.46
C SER A 697 -14.66 29.90 -31.08
N ASP A 698 -14.59 28.93 -30.17
CA ASP A 698 -13.94 29.03 -28.85
C ASP A 698 -12.70 28.13 -28.66
N VAL A 699 -12.29 27.36 -29.67
CA VAL A 699 -11.11 26.48 -29.65
C VAL A 699 -10.26 26.73 -30.91
N ALA A 700 -9.10 27.37 -30.77
CA ALA A 700 -8.23 27.62 -31.92
C ALA A 700 -7.75 26.31 -32.58
N ALA A 701 -7.69 26.29 -33.91
CA ALA A 701 -7.02 25.24 -34.68
C ALA A 701 -5.48 25.37 -34.57
N ASP A 702 -4.77 24.30 -34.93
CA ASP A 702 -3.31 24.33 -35.10
C ASP A 702 -2.93 24.64 -36.55
N LEU A 703 -3.78 24.28 -37.52
CA LEU A 703 -3.55 24.48 -38.95
C LEU A 703 -4.86 24.82 -39.68
N ILE A 704 -4.81 25.80 -40.60
CA ILE A 704 -5.94 26.19 -41.46
C ILE A 704 -5.64 25.74 -42.90
N TYR A 705 -6.55 24.98 -43.52
CA TYR A 705 -6.40 24.46 -44.88
C TYR A 705 -7.43 25.05 -45.86
N GLY A 706 -7.16 24.99 -47.17
CA GLY A 706 -8.10 25.47 -48.21
C GLY A 706 -8.28 26.99 -48.26
N ASN A 707 -7.33 27.78 -47.75
CA ASN A 707 -7.34 29.24 -47.72
C ASN A 707 -6.51 29.90 -48.84
N ASP A 708 -5.90 29.09 -49.71
CA ASP A 708 -5.05 29.49 -50.84
C ASP A 708 -5.85 29.95 -52.09
N GLY A 709 -7.18 29.79 -52.05
CA GLY A 709 -8.10 30.06 -53.16
C GLY A 709 -8.64 28.80 -53.84
N SER A 710 -8.29 27.61 -53.36
CA SER A 710 -9.04 26.38 -53.61
C SER A 710 -10.45 26.43 -53.01
N ASP A 711 -11.33 25.54 -53.50
CA ASP A 711 -12.70 25.37 -52.97
C ASP A 711 -12.97 23.91 -52.57
N TRP A 712 -11.92 23.14 -52.31
CA TRP A 712 -11.98 21.75 -51.84
C TRP A 712 -12.87 21.65 -50.60
N ALA A 713 -13.64 20.57 -50.49
CA ALA A 713 -14.60 20.27 -49.44
C ALA A 713 -14.60 18.75 -49.21
N LEU A 714 -14.89 18.30 -47.99
CA LEU A 714 -15.07 16.87 -47.73
C LEU A 714 -16.37 16.37 -48.41
N ASN A 715 -16.25 15.37 -49.28
CA ASN A 715 -17.39 14.84 -50.01
C ASN A 715 -18.39 14.18 -49.04
N ASN A 716 -19.59 14.77 -48.97
CA ASN A 716 -20.70 14.31 -48.14
C ASN A 716 -21.16 12.85 -48.43
N THR A 717 -20.70 12.22 -49.51
CA THR A 717 -20.96 10.80 -49.79
C THR A 717 -19.94 9.84 -49.14
N GLY A 718 -18.76 10.31 -48.68
CA GLY A 718 -17.73 9.48 -48.06
C GLY A 718 -16.38 9.55 -48.78
N GLU A 719 -15.29 9.73 -48.02
CA GLU A 719 -13.90 9.72 -48.51
C GLU A 719 -13.02 8.82 -47.63
N VAL A 720 -11.92 8.31 -48.19
CA VAL A 720 -10.86 7.65 -47.41
C VAL A 720 -9.73 8.66 -47.22
N LEU A 721 -9.60 9.18 -46.00
CA LEU A 721 -8.51 10.08 -45.62
C LEU A 721 -7.30 9.24 -45.20
N VAL A 722 -6.14 9.57 -45.73
CA VAL A 722 -4.86 8.91 -45.48
C VAL A 722 -3.92 9.91 -44.79
N LEU A 723 -3.39 9.53 -43.63
CA LEU A 723 -2.31 10.22 -42.94
C LEU A 723 -0.99 9.52 -43.29
N SER A 724 0.01 10.29 -43.72
CA SER A 724 1.30 9.78 -44.16
C SER A 724 2.47 10.60 -43.63
N GLN A 725 3.64 9.97 -43.55
CA GLN A 725 4.94 10.58 -43.24
C GLN A 725 5.90 10.09 -44.34
N ASP A 726 6.56 11.01 -45.06
CA ASP A 726 7.45 10.73 -46.21
C ASP A 726 6.89 9.74 -47.27
N SER A 727 5.55 9.72 -47.45
CA SER A 727 4.75 8.81 -48.30
C SER A 727 4.43 7.43 -47.69
N THR A 728 4.95 7.06 -46.53
CA THR A 728 4.52 5.88 -45.77
C THR A 728 3.18 6.18 -45.08
N THR A 729 2.15 5.35 -45.30
CA THR A 729 0.85 5.49 -44.63
C THR A 729 0.96 5.13 -43.16
N ILE A 730 0.71 6.10 -42.28
CA ILE A 730 0.75 5.95 -40.83
C ILE A 730 -0.61 5.47 -40.29
N ASP A 731 -1.71 6.01 -40.81
CA ASP A 731 -3.10 5.68 -40.44
C ASP A 731 -4.05 6.15 -41.56
N GLN A 732 -5.25 5.58 -41.66
CA GLN A 732 -6.25 5.97 -42.65
C GLN A 732 -7.67 5.65 -42.18
N THR A 733 -8.68 6.37 -42.68
CA THR A 733 -10.10 6.08 -42.42
C THR A 733 -10.63 4.91 -43.27
N THR A 734 -11.93 4.64 -43.21
CA THR A 734 -12.60 3.59 -43.99
C THR A 734 -14.05 3.98 -44.30
N LEU A 735 -14.67 3.29 -45.26
CA LEU A 735 -16.05 3.53 -45.68
C LEU A 735 -16.99 2.39 -45.26
N CYS A 736 -18.02 2.73 -44.50
CA CYS A 736 -19.04 1.79 -44.05
C CYS A 736 -20.15 1.69 -45.10
N SER A 737 -20.27 0.54 -45.75
CA SER A 737 -21.24 0.30 -46.85
C SER A 737 -21.12 1.28 -48.03
N GLY A 738 -19.96 1.93 -48.21
CA GLY A 738 -19.72 2.91 -49.27
C GLY A 738 -20.02 4.36 -48.89
N THR A 739 -20.18 4.68 -47.60
CA THR A 739 -20.28 6.06 -47.09
C THR A 739 -19.39 6.27 -45.86
N TRP A 740 -19.31 7.50 -45.34
CA TRP A 740 -18.75 7.78 -44.01
C TRP A 740 -19.31 6.81 -42.95
N CYS A 741 -18.46 6.37 -42.01
CA CYS A 741 -18.84 5.46 -40.92
C CYS A 741 -19.57 6.13 -39.75
N GLY A 742 -19.65 7.46 -39.75
CA GLY A 742 -20.33 8.25 -38.74
C GLY A 742 -20.61 9.67 -39.22
N GLY A 743 -21.02 10.53 -38.30
CA GLY A 743 -21.47 11.90 -38.59
C GLY A 743 -22.87 11.99 -39.20
N SER A 744 -23.35 13.21 -39.46
CA SER A 744 -24.62 13.46 -40.17
C SER A 744 -24.77 14.94 -40.60
N ALA A 745 -24.93 15.19 -41.89
CA ALA A 745 -25.31 16.49 -42.47
C ALA A 745 -26.79 16.85 -42.22
N GLY A 746 -27.17 16.90 -40.95
CA GLY A 746 -28.52 17.24 -40.52
C GLY A 746 -28.77 16.97 -39.05
N GLY A 747 -29.73 17.70 -38.47
CA GLY A 747 -30.04 17.65 -37.05
C GLY A 747 -29.14 18.58 -36.24
N LEU A 748 -28.21 18.01 -35.47
CA LEU A 748 -27.25 18.74 -34.64
C LEU A 748 -25.80 18.63 -35.15
N TYR A 749 -25.65 18.34 -36.44
CA TYR A 749 -24.39 18.16 -37.18
C TYR A 749 -23.31 17.41 -36.36
N PRO A 750 -23.59 16.15 -35.97
CA PRO A 750 -22.59 15.35 -35.29
C PRO A 750 -21.44 14.99 -36.21
N SER A 751 -20.25 14.90 -35.63
CA SER A 751 -19.02 14.43 -36.28
C SER A 751 -18.99 12.91 -36.41
N MET A 752 -18.04 12.43 -37.23
CA MET A 752 -17.56 11.05 -37.21
C MET A 752 -16.39 10.95 -36.23
N GLU A 753 -16.53 10.11 -35.21
CA GLU A 753 -15.53 9.87 -34.16
C GLU A 753 -14.95 8.46 -34.26
N ARG A 754 -13.63 8.31 -34.05
CA ARG A 754 -12.99 7.02 -33.76
C ARG A 754 -13.40 6.52 -32.37
N ILE A 755 -13.65 5.22 -32.24
CA ILE A 755 -14.13 4.58 -30.99
C ILE A 755 -12.99 4.24 -30.04
N ASP A 756 -11.86 3.79 -30.55
CA ASP A 756 -10.66 3.47 -29.77
C ASP A 756 -9.41 3.83 -30.61
N PRO A 757 -8.53 4.74 -30.14
CA PRO A 757 -7.35 5.15 -30.90
C PRO A 757 -6.30 4.04 -31.01
N GLU A 758 -6.34 3.01 -30.16
CA GLU A 758 -5.44 1.86 -30.27
C GLU A 758 -5.85 0.87 -31.37
N VAL A 759 -7.07 1.00 -31.90
CA VAL A 759 -7.56 0.22 -33.04
C VAL A 759 -7.37 1.03 -34.33
N ALA A 760 -7.03 0.33 -35.42
CA ALA A 760 -6.74 0.95 -36.72
C ALA A 760 -7.98 1.67 -37.30
N GLY A 761 -7.75 2.76 -38.03
CA GLY A 761 -8.82 3.52 -38.70
C GLY A 761 -9.43 2.77 -39.90
N THR A 762 -8.81 1.67 -40.33
CA THR A 762 -9.33 0.78 -41.37
C THR A 762 -10.49 -0.11 -40.87
N ASP A 763 -10.66 -0.28 -39.56
CA ASP A 763 -11.75 -1.09 -39.00
C ASP A 763 -13.08 -0.32 -39.00
N THR A 764 -14.03 -0.82 -39.79
CA THR A 764 -15.41 -0.31 -39.87
C THR A 764 -16.19 -0.40 -38.56
N ALA A 765 -15.76 -1.22 -37.59
CA ALA A 765 -16.32 -1.27 -36.24
C ALA A 765 -15.70 -0.24 -35.27
N ASN A 766 -14.64 0.48 -35.69
CA ASN A 766 -13.92 1.46 -34.88
C ASN A 766 -14.32 2.92 -35.14
N TRP A 767 -15.42 3.16 -35.86
CA TRP A 767 -15.95 4.49 -36.13
C TRP A 767 -17.44 4.58 -35.81
N GLY A 768 -17.91 5.79 -35.51
CA GLY A 768 -19.34 6.06 -35.38
C GLY A 768 -19.69 7.53 -35.34
N THR A 769 -20.98 7.84 -35.22
CA THR A 769 -21.49 9.21 -35.05
C THR A 769 -21.38 9.63 -33.58
N SER A 770 -20.89 10.85 -33.32
CA SER A 770 -20.83 11.43 -31.96
C SER A 770 -22.13 11.23 -31.18
N ASN A 771 -22.02 10.76 -29.93
CA ASN A 771 -23.19 10.50 -29.09
C ASN A 771 -23.74 11.76 -28.39
N GLY A 772 -22.99 12.87 -28.41
CA GLY A 772 -23.41 14.15 -27.83
C GLY A 772 -23.60 14.19 -26.32
N ILE A 773 -23.21 13.13 -25.59
CA ILE A 773 -23.19 13.08 -24.11
C ILE A 773 -21.96 13.81 -23.59
N VAL A 774 -20.82 13.60 -24.25
CA VAL A 774 -19.62 14.43 -24.14
C VAL A 774 -19.56 15.30 -25.39
N LYS A 775 -19.22 16.57 -25.21
CA LYS A 775 -19.14 17.61 -26.24
C LYS A 775 -17.98 18.55 -25.88
N ASN A 776 -17.29 19.09 -26.88
CA ASN A 776 -16.40 20.23 -26.69
C ASN A 776 -16.57 21.24 -27.84
N GLY A 777 -16.28 22.51 -27.58
CA GLY A 777 -16.34 23.58 -28.57
C GLY A 777 -17.74 24.09 -28.95
N MET A 778 -17.76 25.25 -29.60
CA MET A 778 -18.94 25.97 -30.09
C MET A 778 -18.83 26.23 -31.60
N ASP A 779 -19.94 26.19 -32.34
CA ASP A 779 -19.99 26.68 -33.72
C ASP A 779 -19.85 28.22 -33.81
N ALA A 780 -19.76 28.76 -35.03
CA ALA A 780 -19.74 30.21 -35.30
C ALA A 780 -21.02 30.96 -34.85
N ALA A 781 -22.09 30.25 -34.47
CA ALA A 781 -23.31 30.82 -33.90
C ALA A 781 -23.34 30.79 -32.36
N GLY A 782 -22.32 30.21 -31.71
CA GLY A 782 -22.22 30.07 -30.26
C GLY A 782 -23.05 28.90 -29.69
N VAL A 783 -23.28 27.85 -30.48
CA VAL A 783 -24.00 26.63 -30.06
C VAL A 783 -23.01 25.48 -29.88
N ALA A 784 -23.12 24.76 -28.75
CA ALA A 784 -22.20 23.67 -28.41
C ALA A 784 -22.28 22.49 -29.40
N LEU A 785 -21.15 22.22 -30.07
CA LEU A 785 -21.00 21.23 -31.13
C LEU A 785 -21.39 19.83 -30.67
N THR A 786 -21.85 18.97 -31.59
CA THR A 786 -22.05 17.52 -31.33
C THR A 786 -20.80 16.76 -31.76
N ALA A 787 -19.69 17.17 -31.16
CA ALA A 787 -18.32 16.87 -31.55
C ALA A 787 -17.42 17.02 -30.32
N THR A 788 -16.17 16.58 -30.41
CA THR A 788 -15.19 16.60 -29.31
C THR A 788 -13.81 17.21 -29.69
N PRO A 789 -13.72 18.28 -30.52
CA PRO A 789 -12.43 18.87 -30.89
C PRO A 789 -11.58 19.26 -29.67
N ARG A 790 -10.30 18.90 -29.71
CA ARG A 790 -9.29 18.89 -28.64
C ARG A 790 -9.67 18.14 -27.37
N ALA A 791 -10.55 17.14 -27.47
CA ALA A 791 -10.98 16.31 -26.35
C ALA A 791 -11.11 14.84 -26.77
N ARG A 792 -11.22 13.94 -25.77
CA ARG A 792 -11.44 12.52 -26.05
C ARG A 792 -12.82 12.32 -26.68
N ASN A 793 -12.88 11.54 -27.76
CA ASN A 793 -14.10 11.16 -28.47
C ASN A 793 -15.22 10.68 -27.54
N SER A 794 -16.42 11.23 -27.72
CA SER A 794 -17.62 10.87 -26.94
C SER A 794 -17.92 9.36 -26.96
N LEU A 795 -17.66 8.68 -28.07
CA LEU A 795 -17.80 7.23 -28.24
C LEU A 795 -16.76 6.42 -27.49
N HIS A 796 -15.54 6.96 -27.31
CA HIS A 796 -14.44 6.26 -26.62
C HIS A 796 -14.69 6.16 -25.10
N TYR A 797 -15.47 7.06 -24.51
CA TYR A 797 -15.92 6.91 -23.12
C TYR A 797 -16.80 5.67 -22.88
N LEU A 798 -17.37 5.02 -23.90
CA LEU A 798 -18.28 3.89 -23.70
C LEU A 798 -17.54 2.56 -23.47
N ILE A 799 -18.00 1.77 -22.49
CA ILE A 799 -17.45 0.43 -22.21
C ILE A 799 -17.58 -0.50 -23.44
N ALA A 800 -18.70 -0.40 -24.16
CA ALA A 800 -18.85 -0.82 -25.56
C ALA A 800 -19.97 -0.01 -26.22
N GLN A 801 -20.05 -0.03 -27.55
CA GLN A 801 -21.12 0.67 -28.29
C GLN A 801 -22.49 0.01 -28.07
N SER A 802 -22.51 -1.32 -27.96
CA SER A 802 -23.65 -2.14 -27.55
C SER A 802 -23.81 -2.21 -26.04
N THR A 803 -25.03 -2.46 -25.56
CA THR A 803 -25.35 -2.79 -24.15
C THR A 803 -24.89 -4.19 -23.72
N THR A 804 -23.99 -4.82 -24.47
CA THR A 804 -23.44 -6.14 -24.18
C THR A 804 -22.00 -6.17 -24.66
N LEU A 805 -21.08 -6.63 -23.81
CA LEU A 805 -19.65 -6.67 -24.07
C LEU A 805 -19.33 -7.73 -25.17
N PRO A 806 -18.75 -7.34 -26.32
CA PRO A 806 -18.54 -8.25 -27.46
C PRO A 806 -17.28 -9.13 -27.32
N ALA A 807 -16.23 -8.57 -26.75
CA ALA A 807 -14.92 -9.19 -26.53
C ALA A 807 -14.40 -8.77 -25.16
N ASP A 808 -13.42 -9.50 -24.63
CA ASP A 808 -12.81 -9.16 -23.33
C ASP A 808 -12.17 -7.77 -23.43
N ARG A 809 -12.39 -6.93 -22.43
CA ARG A 809 -11.92 -5.54 -22.44
C ARG A 809 -11.34 -5.14 -21.09
N THR A 810 -10.17 -4.50 -21.16
CA THR A 810 -9.61 -3.71 -20.07
C THR A 810 -10.01 -2.25 -20.24
N LEU A 811 -10.54 -1.64 -19.17
CA LEU A 811 -10.72 -0.19 -19.06
C LEU A 811 -9.43 0.40 -18.48
N LYS A 812 -8.73 1.24 -19.25
CA LYS A 812 -7.39 1.72 -18.89
C LYS A 812 -7.39 2.98 -18.03
N GLN A 813 -6.47 3.08 -17.08
CA GLN A 813 -6.30 4.24 -16.21
C GLN A 813 -5.79 5.47 -16.98
N SER A 814 -5.02 5.28 -18.05
CA SER A 814 -4.60 6.35 -18.99
C SER A 814 -5.77 7.13 -19.58
N PHE A 815 -6.92 6.48 -19.77
CA PHE A 815 -8.14 7.09 -20.30
C PHE A 815 -9.12 7.57 -19.21
N GLY A 816 -8.85 7.25 -17.94
CA GLY A 816 -9.48 7.82 -16.74
C GLY A 816 -10.95 7.47 -16.50
N THR A 817 -11.86 7.97 -17.34
CA THR A 817 -13.32 7.84 -17.15
C THR A 817 -13.97 6.99 -18.23
N TYR A 818 -14.92 6.13 -17.85
CA TYR A 818 -15.82 5.42 -18.77
C TYR A 818 -17.28 5.60 -18.36
N ILE A 819 -18.21 5.34 -19.28
CA ILE A 819 -19.63 5.66 -19.14
C ILE A 819 -20.51 4.43 -19.46
N ILE A 820 -21.52 4.21 -18.61
CA ILE A 820 -22.74 3.46 -18.93
C ILE A 820 -23.86 4.50 -19.10
N LYS A 821 -24.54 4.51 -20.26
CA LYS A 821 -25.49 5.56 -20.64
C LYS A 821 -26.78 5.50 -19.82
N GLU A 822 -27.56 6.58 -19.83
CA GLU A 822 -28.84 6.64 -19.10
C GLU A 822 -29.82 5.55 -19.58
N ASN A 823 -30.48 4.89 -18.63
CA ASN A 823 -31.40 3.75 -18.81
C ASN A 823 -30.79 2.42 -19.33
N ASP A 824 -29.52 2.38 -19.75
CA ASP A 824 -28.87 1.16 -20.23
C ASP A 824 -28.77 0.09 -19.13
N THR A 825 -28.85 -1.18 -19.52
CA THR A 825 -28.35 -2.31 -18.71
C THR A 825 -27.20 -2.93 -19.47
N PHE A 826 -25.98 -2.61 -19.07
CA PHE A 826 -24.77 -3.13 -19.70
C PHE A 826 -24.52 -4.55 -19.22
N ILE A 827 -24.37 -5.51 -20.14
CA ILE A 827 -24.20 -6.92 -19.82
C ILE A 827 -22.76 -7.36 -20.14
N VAL A 828 -22.06 -7.93 -19.16
CA VAL A 828 -20.89 -8.77 -19.39
C VAL A 828 -21.40 -10.22 -19.51
N PRO A 829 -21.44 -10.82 -20.72
CA PRO A 829 -22.04 -12.14 -20.91
C PRO A 829 -21.11 -13.26 -20.46
N VAL A 830 -21.66 -14.47 -20.30
CA VAL A 830 -20.92 -15.68 -19.90
C VAL A 830 -19.72 -15.91 -20.82
N GLY A 831 -18.55 -16.16 -20.23
CA GLY A 831 -17.30 -16.35 -20.98
C GLY A 831 -16.71 -15.08 -21.59
N LYS A 832 -17.07 -13.90 -21.07
CA LYS A 832 -16.39 -12.63 -21.33
C LYS A 832 -15.90 -11.97 -20.05
N THR A 833 -14.81 -11.22 -20.16
CA THR A 833 -14.15 -10.53 -19.04
C THR A 833 -14.17 -9.01 -19.22
N LEU A 834 -14.67 -8.30 -18.21
CA LEU A 834 -14.46 -6.86 -18.05
C LEU A 834 -13.43 -6.64 -16.94
N THR A 835 -12.24 -6.18 -17.33
CA THR A 835 -11.17 -5.76 -16.41
C THR A 835 -11.19 -4.26 -16.27
N ILE A 836 -10.97 -3.74 -15.07
CA ILE A 836 -10.96 -2.30 -14.78
C ILE A 836 -9.68 -1.98 -14.03
N GLU A 837 -8.83 -1.10 -14.60
CA GLU A 837 -7.55 -0.76 -13.99
C GLU A 837 -7.68 0.11 -12.72
N PRO A 838 -6.75 -0.01 -11.76
CA PRO A 838 -6.70 0.84 -10.57
C PRO A 838 -6.73 2.33 -10.90
N GLY A 839 -7.75 3.06 -10.41
CA GLY A 839 -7.91 4.50 -10.63
C GLY A 839 -8.96 4.89 -11.67
N VAL A 840 -9.51 3.92 -12.41
CA VAL A 840 -10.58 4.18 -13.38
C VAL A 840 -11.89 4.59 -12.70
N THR A 841 -12.55 5.60 -13.26
CA THR A 841 -13.90 6.03 -12.86
C THR A 841 -14.95 5.56 -13.87
N VAL A 842 -15.91 4.75 -13.43
CA VAL A 842 -17.09 4.37 -14.21
C VAL A 842 -18.28 5.24 -13.78
N LYS A 843 -18.68 6.14 -14.68
CA LYS A 843 -19.87 6.98 -14.55
C LYS A 843 -21.12 6.23 -15.06
N VAL A 844 -22.08 6.01 -14.19
CA VAL A 844 -23.31 5.23 -14.46
C VAL A 844 -24.50 6.17 -14.57
N GLY A 845 -25.22 6.08 -15.69
CA GLY A 845 -26.38 6.92 -15.99
C GLY A 845 -27.58 6.73 -15.07
N GLY A 846 -28.46 7.73 -15.07
CA GLY A 846 -29.79 7.66 -14.45
C GLY A 846 -30.51 6.37 -14.81
N SER A 847 -31.04 5.67 -13.81
CA SER A 847 -31.70 4.36 -14.00
C SER A 847 -30.89 3.28 -14.76
N ALA A 848 -29.57 3.41 -14.88
CA ALA A 848 -28.74 2.41 -15.55
C ALA A 848 -28.18 1.34 -14.59
N SER A 849 -27.70 0.22 -15.13
CA SER A 849 -27.18 -0.92 -14.36
C SER A 849 -26.07 -1.69 -15.10
N LEU A 850 -25.24 -2.40 -14.35
CA LEU A 850 -24.24 -3.35 -14.87
C LEU A 850 -24.63 -4.77 -14.43
N GLU A 851 -24.78 -5.68 -15.39
CA GLU A 851 -25.11 -7.09 -15.15
C GLU A 851 -23.92 -7.96 -15.56
N VAL A 852 -23.39 -8.73 -14.62
CA VAL A 852 -22.20 -9.58 -14.81
C VAL A 852 -22.63 -11.04 -14.75
N ASN A 853 -22.78 -11.62 -15.95
CA ASN A 853 -22.97 -13.06 -16.17
C ASN A 853 -21.63 -13.72 -16.59
N GLY A 854 -20.62 -12.95 -16.98
CA GLY A 854 -19.23 -13.38 -17.17
C GLY A 854 -18.34 -13.04 -15.97
N THR A 855 -17.19 -12.45 -16.23
CA THR A 855 -16.18 -12.06 -15.24
C THR A 855 -16.08 -10.54 -15.11
N LEU A 856 -16.11 -10.01 -13.88
CA LEU A 856 -15.72 -8.62 -13.58
C LEU A 856 -14.48 -8.64 -12.68
N ILE A 857 -13.37 -8.06 -13.16
CA ILE A 857 -12.16 -7.82 -12.37
C ILE A 857 -12.11 -6.33 -12.06
N ALA A 858 -12.49 -5.97 -10.83
CA ALA A 858 -12.50 -4.59 -10.33
C ALA A 858 -11.60 -4.48 -9.09
N ASP A 859 -10.32 -4.81 -9.27
CA ASP A 859 -9.27 -4.78 -8.24
C ASP A 859 -8.38 -3.54 -8.43
N GLY A 860 -8.67 -2.50 -7.66
CA GLY A 860 -7.87 -1.28 -7.56
C GLY A 860 -6.67 -1.42 -6.61
N THR A 861 -6.10 -0.29 -6.21
CA THR A 861 -5.04 -0.23 -5.18
C THR A 861 -5.34 0.82 -4.12
N ALA A 862 -4.65 0.75 -2.98
CA ALA A 862 -4.76 1.73 -1.90
C ALA A 862 -4.46 3.18 -2.35
N ALA A 863 -3.62 3.37 -3.37
CA ALA A 863 -3.39 4.66 -4.02
C ALA A 863 -4.50 4.99 -5.03
N ASN A 864 -4.75 4.07 -5.97
CA ASN A 864 -5.63 4.26 -7.12
C ASN A 864 -6.88 3.38 -6.99
N HIS A 865 -7.92 3.91 -6.34
CA HIS A 865 -9.21 3.22 -6.20
C HIS A 865 -10.02 3.26 -7.50
N ILE A 866 -10.77 2.20 -7.79
CA ILE A 866 -11.77 2.20 -8.87
C ILE A 866 -13.04 2.89 -8.36
N ILE A 867 -13.69 3.73 -9.16
CA ILE A 867 -14.84 4.54 -8.69
C ILE A 867 -16.07 4.32 -9.58
N PHE A 868 -17.11 3.68 -9.04
CA PHE A 868 -18.44 3.61 -9.63
C PHE A 868 -19.32 4.74 -9.06
N THR A 869 -19.74 5.68 -9.90
CA THR A 869 -20.44 6.91 -9.47
C THR A 869 -21.49 7.37 -10.48
N SER A 870 -22.27 8.39 -10.15
CA SER A 870 -23.25 8.99 -11.05
C SER A 870 -22.61 9.61 -12.29
N LEU A 871 -23.30 9.51 -13.44
CA LEU A 871 -22.98 10.27 -14.64
C LEU A 871 -23.29 11.77 -14.52
N SER A 872 -24.32 12.12 -13.73
CA SER A 872 -24.78 13.50 -13.56
C SER A 872 -23.87 14.34 -12.66
N ASP A 873 -23.80 15.64 -12.94
CA ASP A 873 -23.30 16.66 -12.01
C ASP A 873 -24.36 17.78 -11.90
N PRO A 874 -24.96 18.04 -10.72
CA PRO A 874 -24.76 17.33 -9.45
C PRO A 874 -25.20 15.85 -9.52
N PRO A 875 -24.65 14.98 -8.66
CA PRO A 875 -24.95 13.54 -8.69
C PRO A 875 -26.43 13.18 -8.58
N THR A 876 -26.84 12.20 -9.40
CA THR A 876 -28.14 11.54 -9.36
C THR A 876 -27.98 10.02 -9.17
N TYR A 877 -29.08 9.27 -9.19
CA TYR A 877 -29.08 7.85 -8.85
C TYR A 877 -28.85 6.91 -10.04
N TRP A 878 -28.19 5.77 -9.80
CA TRP A 878 -28.19 4.60 -10.69
C TRP A 878 -28.73 3.35 -9.97
N LYS A 879 -29.02 2.26 -10.71
CA LYS A 879 -29.73 1.08 -10.15
C LYS A 879 -28.83 0.17 -9.32
N ASN A 880 -27.99 -0.65 -9.96
CA ASN A 880 -27.34 -1.80 -9.34
C ASN A 880 -26.21 -2.33 -10.23
N ILE A 881 -25.14 -2.83 -9.61
CA ILE A 881 -24.14 -3.71 -10.22
C ILE A 881 -24.44 -5.13 -9.71
N ARG A 882 -24.69 -6.07 -10.63
CA ARG A 882 -25.21 -7.40 -10.29
C ARG A 882 -24.25 -8.50 -10.73
N ILE A 883 -23.59 -9.15 -9.78
CA ILE A 883 -22.88 -10.42 -9.99
C ILE A 883 -23.91 -11.55 -9.88
N THR A 884 -24.11 -12.29 -10.97
CA THR A 884 -25.18 -13.31 -11.06
C THR A 884 -24.65 -14.73 -10.80
N ALA A 885 -25.57 -15.69 -10.75
CA ALA A 885 -25.26 -17.11 -10.57
C ALA A 885 -24.31 -17.66 -11.66
N ASP A 886 -24.40 -17.12 -12.89
CA ASP A 886 -23.60 -17.57 -14.03
C ASP A 886 -22.16 -17.01 -14.02
N SER A 887 -21.89 -16.00 -13.18
CA SER A 887 -20.58 -15.32 -13.11
C SER A 887 -19.47 -16.25 -12.61
N SER A 888 -18.27 -16.10 -13.17
CA SER A 888 -17.08 -16.86 -12.80
C SER A 888 -15.92 -15.92 -12.48
N ASN A 889 -15.12 -16.24 -11.47
CA ASN A 889 -13.84 -15.58 -11.15
C ASN A 889 -13.89 -14.05 -10.95
N SER A 890 -15.08 -13.47 -10.70
CA SER A 890 -15.22 -12.04 -10.45
C SER A 890 -14.61 -11.62 -9.10
N SER A 891 -14.04 -10.42 -9.05
CA SER A 891 -13.32 -9.87 -7.89
C SER A 891 -13.56 -8.36 -7.75
N VAL A 892 -13.60 -7.90 -6.50
CA VAL A 892 -13.75 -6.48 -6.15
C VAL A 892 -12.79 -6.14 -5.02
N SER A 893 -11.82 -5.26 -5.27
CA SER A 893 -11.01 -4.68 -4.21
C SER A 893 -10.63 -3.22 -4.46
N TYR A 894 -10.46 -2.45 -3.39
CA TYR A 894 -10.17 -1.00 -3.46
C TYR A 894 -11.14 -0.23 -4.39
N ALA A 895 -12.41 -0.63 -4.42
CA ALA A 895 -13.46 0.02 -5.20
C ALA A 895 -14.24 1.03 -4.34
N GLN A 896 -14.86 2.02 -4.96
CA GLN A 896 -15.75 2.99 -4.33
C GLN A 896 -17.08 3.00 -5.08
N PHE A 897 -18.17 2.69 -4.39
CA PHE A 897 -19.53 2.69 -4.92
C PHE A 897 -20.28 3.91 -4.36
N LYS A 898 -20.85 4.72 -5.26
CA LYS A 898 -21.43 6.02 -4.96
C LYS A 898 -22.75 6.22 -5.70
N TYR A 899 -23.80 6.58 -4.96
CA TYR A 899 -25.12 6.97 -5.51
C TYR A 899 -25.87 5.86 -6.28
N GLY A 900 -25.52 4.58 -6.07
CA GLY A 900 -26.21 3.43 -6.63
C GLY A 900 -27.41 2.98 -5.80
N GLY A 901 -27.88 1.75 -6.04
CA GLY A 901 -28.91 1.08 -5.25
C GLY A 901 -30.36 1.49 -5.54
N ARG A 902 -30.64 2.31 -6.57
CA ARG A 902 -32.01 2.74 -6.86
C ARG A 902 -32.88 1.58 -7.34
N TYR A 903 -33.87 1.25 -6.53
CA TYR A 903 -34.93 0.31 -6.88
C TYR A 903 -36.29 1.00 -7.13
N PHE A 904 -37.19 0.25 -7.78
CA PHE A 904 -38.58 0.63 -8.04
C PHE A 904 -39.53 -0.41 -7.41
N SER A 905 -40.85 -0.19 -7.44
CA SER A 905 -41.82 -1.00 -6.69
C SER A 905 -41.75 -2.51 -6.97
N ASN A 906 -41.36 -2.88 -8.19
CA ASN A 906 -41.33 -4.27 -8.67
C ASN A 906 -39.89 -4.83 -8.78
N THR A 907 -38.85 -4.08 -8.39
CA THR A 907 -37.47 -4.57 -8.36
C THR A 907 -37.36 -5.69 -7.33
N PRO A 908 -36.85 -6.88 -7.67
CA PRO A 908 -36.62 -7.96 -6.72
C PRO A 908 -35.72 -7.54 -5.54
N LEU A 909 -35.86 -8.19 -4.37
CA LEU A 909 -35.20 -7.74 -3.14
C LEU A 909 -33.68 -7.85 -3.24
N GLU A 910 -33.19 -8.93 -3.82
CA GLU A 910 -31.79 -9.25 -4.06
C GLU A 910 -31.04 -8.24 -4.97
N GLN A 911 -31.77 -7.31 -5.61
CA GLN A 911 -31.25 -6.30 -6.54
C GLN A 911 -31.25 -4.86 -5.98
N ARG A 912 -31.54 -4.67 -4.68
CA ARG A 912 -31.75 -3.35 -4.05
C ARG A 912 -30.52 -2.76 -3.37
N ALA A 913 -29.35 -2.89 -4.00
CA ALA A 913 -28.07 -2.41 -3.47
C ALA A 913 -27.19 -1.77 -4.55
N GLU A 914 -26.13 -1.08 -4.17
CA GLU A 914 -25.12 -0.62 -5.13
C GLU A 914 -24.43 -1.82 -5.79
N LEU A 915 -24.03 -2.81 -4.97
CA LEU A 915 -23.52 -4.10 -5.41
C LEU A 915 -24.41 -5.25 -4.88
N SER A 916 -24.84 -6.13 -5.79
CA SER A 916 -25.55 -7.37 -5.48
C SER A 916 -24.75 -8.59 -5.93
N VAL A 917 -24.65 -9.61 -5.08
CA VAL A 917 -24.08 -10.93 -5.43
C VAL A 917 -25.11 -12.01 -5.13
N ILE A 918 -25.54 -12.73 -6.17
CA ILE A 918 -26.72 -13.61 -6.13
C ILE A 918 -26.34 -15.03 -6.56
N ASN A 919 -26.46 -16.00 -5.65
CA ASN A 919 -26.11 -17.41 -5.86
C ASN A 919 -24.69 -17.59 -6.44
N ASN A 920 -23.77 -16.76 -5.97
CA ASN A 920 -22.37 -16.68 -6.40
C ASN A 920 -21.50 -16.30 -5.20
N SER A 921 -20.17 -16.45 -5.27
CA SER A 921 -19.26 -16.13 -4.15
C SER A 921 -17.98 -15.50 -4.66
N ILE A 922 -17.72 -14.25 -4.23
CA ILE A 922 -16.56 -13.46 -4.64
C ILE A 922 -15.79 -12.95 -3.41
N ASN A 923 -14.61 -12.37 -3.65
CA ASN A 923 -13.90 -11.57 -2.66
C ASN A 923 -14.27 -10.09 -2.84
N ILE A 924 -14.67 -9.43 -1.75
CA ILE A 924 -14.97 -8.00 -1.68
C ILE A 924 -14.09 -7.41 -0.57
N SER A 925 -13.07 -6.61 -0.91
CA SER A 925 -12.17 -6.06 0.12
C SER A 925 -11.72 -4.61 -0.06
N HIS A 926 -11.36 -3.97 1.05
CA HIS A 926 -10.78 -2.61 1.06
C HIS A 926 -11.62 -1.54 0.32
N SER A 927 -12.92 -1.80 0.12
CA SER A 927 -13.81 -1.01 -0.73
C SER A 927 -14.78 -0.17 0.10
N THR A 928 -15.32 0.89 -0.48
CA THR A 928 -16.24 1.84 0.19
C THR A 928 -17.59 1.88 -0.51
N PHE A 929 -18.68 1.91 0.25
CA PHE A 929 -20.05 2.07 -0.21
C PHE A 929 -20.67 3.29 0.47
N GLU A 930 -21.08 4.31 -0.28
CA GLU A 930 -21.49 5.60 0.29
C GLU A 930 -22.60 6.33 -0.49
N ASN A 931 -23.47 7.04 0.23
CA ASN A 931 -24.59 7.82 -0.33
C ASN A 931 -25.61 7.00 -1.16
N SER A 932 -25.80 5.73 -0.78
CA SER A 932 -26.57 4.72 -1.52
C SER A 932 -28.09 4.97 -1.46
N TYR A 933 -28.78 4.86 -2.60
CA TYR A 933 -30.25 4.89 -2.70
C TYR A 933 -30.92 3.55 -2.39
N GLY A 934 -30.13 2.48 -2.23
CA GLY A 934 -30.52 1.15 -1.72
C GLY A 934 -29.68 0.80 -0.49
N ASP A 935 -29.34 -0.47 -0.31
CA ASP A 935 -28.21 -0.85 0.54
C ASP A 935 -26.87 -0.53 -0.15
N GLY A 936 -25.76 -0.59 0.59
CA GLY A 936 -24.42 -0.61 -0.01
C GLY A 936 -24.15 -1.94 -0.72
N LEU A 937 -24.13 -3.03 0.06
CA LEU A 937 -23.94 -4.40 -0.41
C LEU A 937 -25.14 -5.29 -0.07
N ARG A 938 -25.55 -6.16 -1.00
CA ARG A 938 -26.53 -7.21 -0.74
C ARG A 938 -26.05 -8.58 -1.24
N LEU A 939 -26.07 -9.57 -0.34
CA LEU A 939 -25.71 -10.96 -0.61
C LEU A 939 -26.94 -11.86 -0.48
N THR A 940 -27.22 -12.69 -1.49
CA THR A 940 -28.31 -13.68 -1.45
C THR A 940 -27.81 -15.02 -1.98
N LEU A 941 -28.00 -16.11 -1.21
CA LEU A 941 -27.43 -17.44 -1.52
C LEU A 941 -25.91 -17.40 -1.75
N SER A 942 -25.20 -16.50 -1.04
CA SER A 942 -23.79 -16.18 -1.30
C SER A 942 -22.90 -16.49 -0.10
N ASN A 943 -21.74 -17.08 -0.36
CA ASN A 943 -20.69 -17.37 0.62
C ASN A 943 -19.47 -16.44 0.42
N SER A 944 -19.70 -15.25 -0.13
CA SER A 944 -18.63 -14.26 -0.41
C SER A 944 -17.83 -13.90 0.84
N THR A 945 -16.54 -13.57 0.64
CA THR A 945 -15.69 -13.02 1.71
C THR A 945 -15.67 -11.50 1.61
N VAL A 946 -16.19 -10.84 2.65
CA VAL A 946 -16.34 -9.39 2.73
C VAL A 946 -15.43 -8.88 3.85
N SER A 947 -14.30 -8.24 3.52
CA SER A 947 -13.35 -7.77 4.55
C SER A 947 -12.67 -6.42 4.33
N ASN A 948 -12.40 -5.71 5.43
CA ASN A 948 -11.75 -4.39 5.43
C ASN A 948 -12.51 -3.30 4.63
N ASN A 949 -13.80 -3.48 4.37
CA ASN A 949 -14.64 -2.51 3.65
C ASN A 949 -15.24 -1.44 4.58
N THR A 950 -15.63 -0.30 4.02
CA THR A 950 -16.36 0.76 4.73
C THR A 950 -17.77 0.92 4.16
N PHE A 951 -18.79 0.78 5.00
CA PHE A 951 -20.20 0.98 4.66
C PHE A 951 -20.70 2.25 5.33
N SER A 952 -20.98 3.27 4.52
CA SER A 952 -21.38 4.61 4.92
C SER A 952 -22.50 5.17 4.05
N VAL A 953 -23.60 4.41 3.93
CA VAL A 953 -24.67 4.68 2.95
C VAL A 953 -25.43 6.00 3.21
N GLY A 954 -25.28 6.60 4.40
CA GLY A 954 -25.71 7.97 4.69
C GLY A 954 -27.22 8.15 4.84
N THR A 955 -27.94 7.13 5.32
CA THR A 955 -29.41 7.08 5.28
C THR A 955 -30.06 6.84 6.63
N THR A 956 -31.22 7.47 6.83
CA THR A 956 -32.14 7.22 7.96
C THR A 956 -33.32 6.32 7.58
N SER A 957 -33.36 5.83 6.33
CA SER A 957 -34.41 4.94 5.81
C SER A 957 -34.24 3.51 6.32
N SER A 958 -35.27 2.92 6.93
CA SER A 958 -35.25 1.52 7.37
C SER A 958 -35.18 0.49 6.23
N SER A 959 -35.41 0.94 4.99
CA SER A 959 -35.32 0.11 3.78
C SER A 959 -33.90 0.00 3.21
N ASN A 960 -32.93 0.66 3.83
CA ASN A 960 -31.57 0.85 3.32
C ASN A 960 -30.55 0.60 4.46
N VAL A 961 -29.69 -0.41 4.32
CA VAL A 961 -28.66 -0.75 5.34
C VAL A 961 -27.26 -0.72 4.75
N GLY A 962 -26.23 -0.76 5.60
CA GLY A 962 -24.85 -0.85 5.11
C GLY A 962 -24.62 -2.11 4.27
N PHE A 963 -25.03 -3.25 4.84
CA PHE A 963 -24.91 -4.57 4.22
C PHE A 963 -26.11 -5.45 4.65
N GLU A 964 -26.83 -6.04 3.70
CA GLU A 964 -27.82 -7.11 3.94
C GLU A 964 -27.34 -8.47 3.40
N ALA A 965 -27.51 -9.55 4.17
CA ALA A 965 -27.25 -10.92 3.74
C ALA A 965 -28.48 -11.82 3.96
N SER A 966 -28.74 -12.75 3.03
CA SER A 966 -29.78 -13.78 3.15
C SER A 966 -29.32 -15.14 2.60
N ASP A 967 -29.83 -16.23 3.21
CA ASP A 967 -29.79 -17.60 2.67
C ASP A 967 -28.37 -18.17 2.38
N GLY A 968 -27.32 -17.56 2.94
CA GLY A 968 -25.92 -17.88 2.64
C GLY A 968 -25.03 -17.98 3.89
N SER A 969 -23.76 -18.35 3.67
CA SER A 969 -22.74 -18.49 4.73
C SER A 969 -21.52 -17.59 4.45
N PRO A 970 -21.67 -16.26 4.36
CA PRO A 970 -20.57 -15.36 4.05
C PRO A 970 -19.61 -15.16 5.23
N THR A 971 -18.34 -14.86 4.92
CA THR A 971 -17.35 -14.45 5.93
C THR A 971 -17.28 -12.92 5.94
N ILE A 972 -17.61 -12.29 7.06
CA ILE A 972 -17.76 -10.84 7.20
C ILE A 972 -16.79 -10.37 8.28
N SER A 973 -15.63 -9.80 7.91
CA SER A 973 -14.61 -9.45 8.92
C SER A 973 -13.89 -8.12 8.73
N GLN A 974 -13.51 -7.46 9.82
CA GLN A 974 -12.73 -6.21 9.82
C GLN A 974 -13.37 -5.04 9.04
N ASN A 975 -14.67 -5.10 8.74
CA ASN A 975 -15.39 -4.02 8.06
C ASN A 975 -15.80 -2.92 9.05
N THR A 976 -15.93 -1.69 8.55
CA THR A 976 -16.44 -0.53 9.31
C THR A 976 -17.82 -0.14 8.82
N PHE A 977 -18.77 0.01 9.74
CA PHE A 977 -20.16 0.40 9.46
C PHE A 977 -20.47 1.74 10.15
N LEU A 978 -20.57 2.81 9.36
CA LEU A 978 -20.76 4.18 9.82
C LEU A 978 -22.09 4.76 9.30
N GLN A 979 -22.90 5.39 10.15
CA GLN A 979 -24.06 6.23 9.71
C GLN A 979 -25.06 5.55 8.74
N ASN A 980 -25.20 4.22 8.85
CA ASN A 980 -26.24 3.45 8.16
C ASN A 980 -27.50 3.38 9.06
N TYR A 981 -28.67 3.01 8.52
CA TYR A 981 -29.84 2.77 9.38
C TYR A 981 -29.58 1.59 10.33
N GLN A 982 -29.20 0.44 9.76
CA GLN A 982 -28.57 -0.66 10.48
C GLN A 982 -27.22 -0.91 9.79
N GLY A 983 -26.17 -1.24 10.56
CA GLY A 983 -24.86 -1.52 9.99
C GLY A 983 -24.89 -2.79 9.14
N LEU A 984 -25.13 -3.92 9.79
CA LEU A 984 -25.27 -5.24 9.17
C LEU A 984 -26.66 -5.82 9.46
N ARG A 985 -27.35 -6.31 8.42
CA ARG A 985 -28.58 -7.08 8.54
C ARG A 985 -28.35 -8.51 8.04
N LEU A 986 -28.66 -9.50 8.88
CA LEU A 986 -28.69 -10.91 8.52
C LEU A 986 -30.15 -11.37 8.54
N ASN A 987 -30.65 -11.82 7.39
CA ASN A 987 -32.01 -12.33 7.24
C ASN A 987 -32.04 -13.86 7.38
N THR A 988 -33.21 -14.45 7.14
CA THR A 988 -33.48 -15.88 7.28
C THR A 988 -32.40 -16.79 6.70
N ASP A 989 -32.17 -17.89 7.41
CA ASP A 989 -31.28 -19.01 7.07
C ASP A 989 -29.82 -18.65 6.76
N THR A 990 -29.40 -17.44 7.17
CA THR A 990 -28.01 -16.96 7.07
C THR A 990 -27.13 -17.55 8.18
N SER A 991 -26.03 -18.18 7.77
CA SER A 991 -25.02 -18.80 8.64
C SER A 991 -23.66 -18.10 8.47
N ALA A 992 -23.65 -16.77 8.63
CA ALA A 992 -22.47 -15.93 8.43
C ALA A 992 -21.46 -16.07 9.58
N SER A 993 -20.17 -15.92 9.29
CA SER A 993 -19.13 -15.76 10.33
C SER A 993 -18.73 -14.28 10.40
N VAL A 994 -19.16 -13.60 11.47
CA VAL A 994 -19.08 -12.14 11.62
C VAL A 994 -18.02 -11.78 12.67
N GLN A 995 -16.83 -11.37 12.21
CA GLN A 995 -15.63 -11.30 13.06
C GLN A 995 -14.92 -9.93 13.04
N SER A 996 -14.67 -9.34 14.21
CA SER A 996 -13.84 -8.12 14.37
C SER A 996 -14.29 -6.90 13.55
N ASN A 997 -15.58 -6.77 13.26
CA ASN A 997 -16.14 -5.59 12.56
C ASN A 997 -16.40 -4.44 13.56
N THR A 998 -16.39 -3.20 13.08
CA THR A 998 -16.60 -1.99 13.89
C THR A 998 -17.87 -1.26 13.45
N PHE A 999 -18.73 -0.91 14.41
CA PHE A 999 -20.01 -0.26 14.17
C PHE A 999 -20.10 1.08 14.91
N THR A 1000 -20.31 2.18 14.20
CA THR A 1000 -20.34 3.55 14.74
C THR A 1000 -21.50 4.34 14.15
N ASP A 1001 -22.19 5.13 14.99
CA ASP A 1001 -23.22 6.09 14.59
C ASP A 1001 -24.36 5.55 13.70
N ASN A 1002 -24.65 4.24 13.75
CA ASN A 1002 -25.77 3.64 13.00
C ASN A 1002 -27.11 3.91 13.73
N PHE A 1003 -28.14 4.33 13.00
CA PHE A 1003 -29.35 4.93 13.60
C PHE A 1003 -30.22 3.97 14.44
N ASP A 1004 -30.19 2.67 14.15
CA ASP A 1004 -30.95 1.63 14.84
C ASP A 1004 -29.98 0.61 15.49
N TYR A 1005 -29.67 -0.52 14.84
CA TYR A 1005 -28.74 -1.53 15.38
C TYR A 1005 -27.36 -1.48 14.73
N ALA A 1006 -26.33 -1.87 15.50
CA ALA A 1006 -25.05 -2.30 14.94
C ALA A 1006 -25.25 -3.54 14.04
N VAL A 1007 -25.80 -4.62 14.59
CA VAL A 1007 -26.18 -5.83 13.85
C VAL A 1007 -27.64 -6.20 14.16
N TYR A 1008 -28.43 -6.49 13.13
CA TYR A 1008 -29.78 -7.06 13.25
C TYR A 1008 -29.82 -8.44 12.61
N ALA A 1009 -29.99 -9.50 13.39
CA ALA A 1009 -29.95 -10.89 12.95
C ALA A 1009 -31.28 -11.62 13.17
N VAL A 1010 -31.90 -12.05 12.07
CA VAL A 1010 -33.15 -12.81 12.03
C VAL A 1010 -32.83 -14.28 11.78
N ASN A 1011 -33.06 -15.11 12.80
CA ASN A 1011 -32.58 -16.48 12.93
C ASN A 1011 -31.05 -16.61 13.06
N GLY A 1012 -30.58 -17.46 13.99
CA GLY A 1012 -29.26 -17.31 14.62
C GLY A 1012 -28.30 -18.48 14.40
N ALA A 1013 -28.12 -18.93 13.16
CA ALA A 1013 -27.05 -19.86 12.81
C ALA A 1013 -25.67 -19.17 12.64
N SER A 1014 -25.66 -17.84 12.58
CA SER A 1014 -24.45 -17.03 12.40
C SER A 1014 -23.58 -16.93 13.66
N GLU A 1015 -22.26 -16.90 13.49
CA GLU A 1015 -21.25 -16.77 14.54
C GLU A 1015 -20.79 -15.31 14.71
N PHE A 1016 -20.50 -14.90 15.96
CA PHE A 1016 -20.07 -13.52 16.26
C PHE A 1016 -18.84 -13.50 17.19
N SER A 1017 -17.71 -13.00 16.71
CA SER A 1017 -16.48 -12.80 17.50
C SER A 1017 -15.94 -11.37 17.35
N GLY A 1018 -15.34 -10.80 18.40
CA GLY A 1018 -14.54 -9.56 18.32
C GLY A 1018 -15.23 -8.26 17.85
N ASN A 1019 -16.50 -8.28 17.45
CA ASN A 1019 -17.19 -7.12 16.90
C ASN A 1019 -17.35 -6.03 17.96
N SER A 1020 -17.16 -4.76 17.57
CA SER A 1020 -17.13 -3.63 18.49
C SER A 1020 -18.00 -2.46 18.02
N GLY A 1021 -18.34 -1.56 18.93
CA GLY A 1021 -18.99 -0.30 18.56
C GLY A 1021 -18.75 0.82 19.55
N SER A 1022 -18.53 2.03 19.03
CA SER A 1022 -18.02 3.16 19.81
C SER A 1022 -19.10 3.87 20.64
N GLY A 1023 -19.14 3.57 21.94
CA GLY A 1023 -19.94 4.30 22.94
C GLY A 1023 -21.44 4.27 22.66
N ASN A 1024 -22.11 5.42 22.82
CA ASN A 1024 -23.53 5.61 22.54
C ASN A 1024 -23.81 6.03 21.08
N GLY A 1025 -22.87 5.81 20.15
CA GLY A 1025 -23.02 6.23 18.76
C GLY A 1025 -24.14 5.49 18.03
N ASN A 1026 -24.14 4.15 18.09
CA ASN A 1026 -25.23 3.34 17.55
C ASN A 1026 -26.49 3.52 18.42
N GLY A 1027 -27.67 3.68 17.81
CA GLY A 1027 -28.95 3.81 18.51
C GLY A 1027 -29.22 2.66 19.50
N LYS A 1028 -28.74 1.45 19.15
CA LYS A 1028 -28.57 0.29 20.03
C LYS A 1028 -27.22 -0.36 19.74
N ASN A 1029 -26.27 -0.17 20.66
CA ASN A 1029 -24.91 -0.70 20.54
C ASN A 1029 -24.84 -2.19 20.93
N GLY A 1030 -25.35 -3.07 20.05
CA GLY A 1030 -25.36 -4.51 20.26
C GLY A 1030 -25.82 -5.32 19.04
N ILE A 1031 -25.77 -6.65 19.18
CA ILE A 1031 -26.19 -7.63 18.18
C ILE A 1031 -27.62 -8.08 18.51
N ALA A 1032 -28.62 -7.54 17.81
CA ALA A 1032 -30.01 -7.92 18.03
C ALA A 1032 -30.33 -9.29 17.45
N LEU A 1033 -30.76 -10.20 18.32
CA LEU A 1033 -31.18 -11.55 17.99
C LEU A 1033 -32.71 -11.61 17.99
N VAL A 1034 -33.29 -12.02 16.86
CA VAL A 1034 -34.75 -12.02 16.65
C VAL A 1034 -35.18 -13.30 15.93
N GLY A 1035 -36.40 -13.78 16.22
CA GLY A 1035 -36.90 -15.04 15.67
C GLY A 1035 -36.20 -16.28 16.23
N THR A 1036 -36.02 -17.31 15.42
CA THR A 1036 -35.49 -18.61 15.87
C THR A 1036 -33.96 -18.62 15.84
N ILE A 1037 -33.32 -18.34 16.98
CA ILE A 1037 -31.86 -18.37 17.14
C ILE A 1037 -31.33 -19.74 16.74
N SER A 1038 -31.84 -20.81 17.34
CA SER A 1038 -31.40 -22.18 17.06
C SER A 1038 -32.52 -22.97 16.40
N ALA A 1039 -32.35 -23.29 15.12
CA ALA A 1039 -33.28 -24.10 14.34
C ALA A 1039 -33.29 -25.57 14.81
N ALA A 1040 -34.43 -26.25 14.67
CA ALA A 1040 -34.63 -27.61 15.18
C ALA A 1040 -33.57 -28.60 14.65
N GLY A 1041 -32.95 -29.37 15.55
CA GLY A 1041 -31.82 -30.26 15.24
C GLY A 1041 -30.44 -29.59 15.17
N GLY A 1042 -30.39 -28.26 15.07
CA GLY A 1042 -29.13 -27.49 15.05
C GLY A 1042 -28.56 -27.21 16.45
N THR A 1043 -27.29 -26.80 16.47
CA THR A 1043 -26.61 -26.25 17.65
C THR A 1043 -26.03 -24.87 17.31
N THR A 1044 -26.46 -23.82 18.00
CA THR A 1044 -25.83 -22.49 17.95
C THR A 1044 -24.84 -22.36 19.12
N THR A 1045 -23.69 -21.72 18.93
CA THR A 1045 -22.80 -21.30 20.02
C THR A 1045 -22.61 -19.78 19.98
N LEU A 1046 -22.91 -19.09 21.07
CA LEU A 1046 -22.68 -17.65 21.21
C LEU A 1046 -21.63 -17.40 22.30
N SER A 1047 -20.50 -16.86 21.86
CA SER A 1047 -19.29 -16.62 22.67
C SER A 1047 -19.17 -15.15 23.07
N ALA A 1048 -18.24 -14.85 23.99
CA ALA A 1048 -17.91 -13.49 24.42
C ALA A 1048 -17.68 -12.55 23.22
N ASN A 1049 -18.31 -11.38 23.26
CA ASN A 1049 -18.26 -10.39 22.19
C ASN A 1049 -18.27 -8.98 22.81
N PRO A 1050 -17.48 -8.00 22.30
CA PRO A 1050 -17.52 -6.63 22.81
C PRO A 1050 -18.88 -5.95 22.63
N LEU A 1051 -19.64 -6.30 21.57
CA LEU A 1051 -21.06 -5.96 21.45
C LEU A 1051 -21.91 -6.92 22.30
N SER A 1052 -22.82 -6.37 23.12
CA SER A 1052 -23.80 -7.19 23.85
C SER A 1052 -24.81 -7.82 22.89
N TYR A 1053 -25.25 -9.04 23.18
CA TYR A 1053 -26.40 -9.64 22.51
C TYR A 1053 -27.68 -8.97 23.01
N LEU A 1054 -28.54 -8.52 22.10
CA LEU A 1054 -29.81 -7.88 22.44
C LEU A 1054 -30.96 -8.85 22.18
N ILE A 1055 -31.85 -8.96 23.15
CA ILE A 1055 -33.06 -9.78 23.09
C ILE A 1055 -34.11 -8.93 22.38
N GLY A 1056 -34.23 -9.16 21.06
CA GLY A 1056 -34.86 -8.26 20.11
C GLY A 1056 -36.38 -8.11 20.23
N ARG A 1057 -36.89 -7.05 19.61
CA ARG A 1057 -38.31 -6.64 19.72
C ARG A 1057 -39.18 -7.10 18.53
N TYR A 1058 -40.46 -7.36 18.83
CA TYR A 1058 -41.59 -7.46 17.90
C TYR A 1058 -41.55 -6.36 16.81
N PRO A 1059 -41.82 -6.65 15.51
CA PRO A 1059 -42.76 -7.65 15.00
C PRO A 1059 -42.23 -9.07 14.72
N SER A 1060 -40.92 -9.26 14.52
CA SER A 1060 -40.34 -10.51 13.99
C SER A 1060 -40.30 -11.70 14.98
N GLY A 1061 -41.10 -11.64 16.05
CA GLY A 1061 -41.13 -12.61 17.15
C GLY A 1061 -40.03 -12.39 18.20
N ASN A 1062 -40.27 -12.91 19.41
CA ASN A 1062 -39.23 -12.99 20.44
C ASN A 1062 -38.07 -13.89 19.96
N PRO A 1063 -36.81 -13.64 20.38
CA PRO A 1063 -35.75 -14.61 20.21
C PRO A 1063 -36.11 -15.96 20.86
N LYS A 1064 -35.81 -17.05 20.14
CA LYS A 1064 -36.28 -18.39 20.48
C LYS A 1064 -35.26 -19.50 20.18
N VAL A 1065 -35.11 -20.43 21.12
CA VAL A 1065 -34.44 -21.73 20.90
C VAL A 1065 -35.53 -22.77 20.60
N ALA A 1066 -35.56 -23.31 19.37
CA ALA A 1066 -36.63 -24.21 18.93
C ALA A 1066 -36.57 -25.59 19.62
N ALA A 1067 -37.71 -26.27 19.75
CA ALA A 1067 -37.78 -27.63 20.27
C ALA A 1067 -36.83 -28.57 19.48
N GLY A 1068 -36.02 -29.35 20.20
CA GLY A 1068 -35.02 -30.24 19.59
C GLY A 1068 -33.75 -29.56 19.08
N SER A 1069 -33.54 -28.26 19.32
CA SER A 1069 -32.26 -27.57 19.08
C SER A 1069 -31.47 -27.32 20.37
N VAL A 1070 -30.21 -26.92 20.23
CA VAL A 1070 -29.32 -26.52 21.33
C VAL A 1070 -28.80 -25.10 21.11
N LEU A 1071 -28.83 -24.27 22.15
CA LEU A 1071 -28.00 -23.07 22.26
C LEU A 1071 -26.93 -23.28 23.33
N VAL A 1072 -25.67 -22.99 23.00
CA VAL A 1072 -24.57 -22.88 23.97
C VAL A 1072 -24.29 -21.40 24.20
N VAL A 1073 -24.39 -20.96 25.45
CA VAL A 1073 -24.06 -19.60 25.91
C VAL A 1073 -22.73 -19.66 26.63
N GLY A 1074 -21.68 -19.16 25.98
CA GLY A 1074 -20.32 -19.16 26.51
C GLY A 1074 -20.12 -18.15 27.64
N ALA A 1075 -19.09 -18.37 28.45
CA ALA A 1075 -18.59 -17.38 29.40
C ALA A 1075 -18.16 -16.08 28.69
N GLY A 1076 -18.26 -14.96 29.41
CA GLY A 1076 -17.99 -13.60 28.92
C GLY A 1076 -19.12 -12.98 28.08
N THR A 1077 -20.30 -13.61 28.01
CA THR A 1077 -21.44 -13.07 27.26
C THR A 1077 -22.32 -12.15 28.10
N VAL A 1078 -22.76 -11.05 27.47
CA VAL A 1078 -23.70 -10.08 28.03
C VAL A 1078 -24.95 -10.02 27.15
N TRP A 1079 -26.10 -10.21 27.76
CA TRP A 1079 -27.42 -10.31 27.14
C TRP A 1079 -28.34 -9.23 27.70
N LYS A 1080 -29.02 -8.49 26.82
CA LYS A 1080 -29.81 -7.30 27.18
C LYS A 1080 -31.23 -7.32 26.61
N GLY A 1081 -32.24 -7.33 27.48
CA GLY A 1081 -33.64 -7.11 27.13
C GLY A 1081 -33.90 -5.68 26.65
N GLU A 1082 -34.29 -5.51 25.40
CA GLU A 1082 -34.39 -4.17 24.77
C GLU A 1082 -35.49 -3.28 25.31
N ALA A 1083 -36.59 -3.88 25.78
CA ALA A 1083 -37.80 -3.18 26.17
C ALA A 1083 -38.63 -4.02 27.16
N ASN A 1084 -39.63 -3.40 27.76
CA ASN A 1084 -40.53 -4.03 28.73
C ASN A 1084 -41.49 -5.08 28.12
N ASP A 1085 -41.40 -5.36 26.82
CA ASP A 1085 -42.05 -6.49 26.13
C ASP A 1085 -41.06 -7.61 25.72
N ALA A 1086 -39.75 -7.39 25.84
CA ALA A 1086 -38.70 -8.32 25.37
C ALA A 1086 -38.56 -9.56 26.28
N ARG A 1087 -38.61 -10.74 25.65
CA ARG A 1087 -38.52 -12.07 26.28
C ARG A 1087 -37.59 -12.98 25.50
N PHE A 1088 -36.90 -13.88 26.20
CA PHE A 1088 -36.18 -14.99 25.56
C PHE A 1088 -36.92 -16.32 25.78
N GLU A 1089 -37.28 -17.02 24.71
CA GLU A 1089 -38.08 -18.25 24.74
C GLU A 1089 -37.26 -19.51 24.49
N ILE A 1090 -37.34 -20.49 25.41
CA ILE A 1090 -36.59 -21.74 25.36
C ILE A 1090 -37.56 -22.93 25.24
N ASP A 1091 -37.79 -23.39 24.00
CA ASP A 1091 -38.50 -24.65 23.72
C ASP A 1091 -37.53 -25.83 23.55
N GLY A 1092 -36.28 -25.55 23.16
CA GLY A 1092 -35.21 -26.54 23.05
C GLY A 1092 -34.34 -26.63 24.30
N THR A 1093 -33.04 -26.86 24.09
CA THR A 1093 -32.04 -26.93 25.15
C THR A 1093 -31.15 -25.68 25.15
N MET A 1094 -30.88 -25.10 26.32
CA MET A 1094 -29.84 -24.08 26.49
C MET A 1094 -28.79 -24.56 27.52
N LYS A 1095 -27.51 -24.47 27.13
CA LYS A 1095 -26.35 -24.78 27.97
C LYS A 1095 -25.69 -23.47 28.39
N LEU A 1096 -25.47 -23.28 29.69
CA LEU A 1096 -24.74 -22.14 30.25
C LEU A 1096 -23.33 -22.57 30.67
N GLU A 1097 -22.29 -22.02 30.05
CA GLU A 1097 -20.88 -22.40 30.27
C GLU A 1097 -20.09 -21.38 31.11
N GLY A 1098 -20.74 -20.76 32.10
CA GLY A 1098 -20.09 -19.82 33.01
C GLY A 1098 -19.25 -20.53 34.08
N ALA A 1099 -18.09 -19.95 34.42
CA ALA A 1099 -17.18 -20.49 35.43
C ALA A 1099 -17.50 -20.02 36.88
N ASN A 1100 -18.31 -18.97 37.02
CA ASN A 1100 -18.76 -18.38 38.29
C ASN A 1100 -19.97 -17.46 38.03
N LYS A 1101 -20.65 -16.99 39.08
CA LYS A 1101 -21.87 -16.16 39.02
C LYS A 1101 -21.78 -14.89 38.17
N ASP A 1102 -20.58 -14.40 37.90
CA ASP A 1102 -20.33 -13.17 37.14
C ASP A 1102 -19.84 -13.45 35.70
N SER A 1103 -19.82 -14.72 35.27
CA SER A 1103 -19.31 -15.14 33.95
C SER A 1103 -20.29 -14.96 32.79
N ILE A 1104 -21.60 -14.90 33.05
CA ILE A 1104 -22.65 -14.64 32.05
C ILE A 1104 -23.63 -13.65 32.67
N LEU A 1105 -24.00 -12.58 31.95
CA LEU A 1105 -24.94 -11.57 32.45
C LEU A 1105 -26.19 -11.47 31.58
N PHE A 1106 -27.36 -11.65 32.18
CA PHE A 1106 -28.67 -11.33 31.61
C PHE A 1106 -29.28 -10.12 32.34
N THR A 1107 -29.57 -9.04 31.63
CA THR A 1107 -30.13 -7.80 32.21
C THR A 1107 -31.01 -7.03 31.20
N SER A 1108 -31.51 -5.85 31.56
CA SER A 1108 -32.17 -4.91 30.65
C SER A 1108 -31.16 -4.10 29.82
N LEU A 1109 -31.62 -3.46 28.75
CA LEU A 1109 -30.77 -2.59 27.91
C LEU A 1109 -30.18 -1.41 28.69
N ALA A 1110 -31.02 -0.76 29.51
CA ALA A 1110 -30.64 0.34 30.39
C ALA A 1110 -29.89 -0.10 31.67
N ASP A 1111 -30.05 -1.37 32.07
CA ASP A 1111 -29.42 -1.99 33.25
C ASP A 1111 -29.70 -1.24 34.58
N SER A 1112 -30.85 -0.58 34.68
CA SER A 1112 -31.14 0.41 35.73
C SER A 1112 -32.21 0.03 36.76
N ALA A 1113 -33.24 -0.74 36.38
CA ALA A 1113 -34.38 -0.98 37.27
C ALA A 1113 -35.08 -2.35 37.08
N PRO A 1114 -35.67 -2.93 38.15
CA PRO A 1114 -36.48 -4.14 38.07
C PRO A 1114 -37.72 -3.94 37.19
N GLY A 1115 -37.88 -4.82 36.19
CA GLY A 1115 -39.08 -4.88 35.33
C GLY A 1115 -38.92 -4.22 33.97
N GLU A 1116 -37.70 -3.78 33.62
CA GLU A 1116 -37.37 -3.16 32.32
C GLU A 1116 -37.42 -4.15 31.14
N TRP A 1117 -37.46 -5.46 31.42
CA TRP A 1117 -37.69 -6.53 30.44
C TRP A 1117 -38.49 -7.70 31.06
N TYR A 1118 -39.02 -8.63 30.25
CA TYR A 1118 -39.79 -9.77 30.79
C TYR A 1118 -38.89 -10.82 31.46
N GLY A 1119 -37.82 -11.25 30.79
CA GLY A 1119 -36.94 -12.31 31.30
C GLY A 1119 -36.81 -13.52 30.36
N ILE A 1120 -36.32 -14.64 30.90
CA ILE A 1120 -36.21 -15.93 30.21
C ILE A 1120 -37.43 -16.79 30.54
N THR A 1121 -38.03 -17.44 29.54
CA THR A 1121 -39.19 -18.34 29.69
C THR A 1121 -38.95 -19.69 29.03
N LEU A 1122 -39.10 -20.78 29.78
CA LEU A 1122 -39.03 -22.16 29.29
C LEU A 1122 -40.44 -22.73 29.15
N SER A 1123 -40.72 -23.39 28.02
CA SER A 1123 -41.96 -24.15 27.82
C SER A 1123 -41.82 -25.61 28.28
N SER A 1124 -42.83 -26.46 28.00
CA SER A 1124 -42.87 -27.85 28.45
C SER A 1124 -41.81 -28.78 27.84
N THR A 1125 -41.20 -28.39 26.72
CA THR A 1125 -40.03 -29.10 26.14
C THR A 1125 -38.70 -28.45 26.53
N GLY A 1126 -38.73 -27.25 27.14
CA GLY A 1126 -37.56 -26.46 27.47
C GLY A 1126 -36.67 -27.09 28.54
N TYR A 1127 -35.36 -27.18 28.25
CA TYR A 1127 -34.35 -27.62 29.20
C TYR A 1127 -33.21 -26.61 29.30
N VAL A 1128 -32.88 -26.14 30.51
CA VAL A 1128 -31.68 -25.31 30.72
C VAL A 1128 -30.76 -25.98 31.74
N TYR A 1129 -29.47 -26.06 31.43
CA TYR A 1129 -28.48 -26.66 32.32
C TYR A 1129 -27.11 -25.98 32.23
N GLY A 1130 -26.25 -26.25 33.21
CA GLY A 1130 -24.93 -25.63 33.35
C GLY A 1130 -24.90 -24.63 34.50
N GLY A 1131 -24.20 -23.51 34.36
CA GLY A 1131 -24.09 -22.56 35.46
C GLY A 1131 -23.34 -21.27 35.16
N GLY A 1132 -22.98 -20.57 36.24
CA GLY A 1132 -22.11 -19.39 36.20
C GLY A 1132 -22.74 -18.16 35.56
N PHE A 1133 -23.90 -17.73 36.05
CA PHE A 1133 -24.62 -16.58 35.48
C PHE A 1133 -25.27 -15.68 36.54
N THR A 1134 -25.44 -14.40 36.21
CA THR A 1134 -26.29 -13.44 36.90
C THR A 1134 -27.48 -13.06 36.01
N LEU A 1135 -28.71 -13.14 36.53
CA LEU A 1135 -29.91 -12.59 35.90
C LEU A 1135 -30.52 -11.48 36.77
N ARG A 1136 -30.71 -10.29 36.18
CA ARG A 1136 -31.29 -9.14 36.87
C ARG A 1136 -32.25 -8.30 36.02
N HIS A 1137 -32.96 -7.40 36.68
CA HIS A 1137 -33.82 -6.37 36.09
C HIS A 1137 -35.03 -6.88 35.25
N GLY A 1138 -35.28 -8.19 35.23
CA GLY A 1138 -36.40 -8.82 34.54
C GLY A 1138 -37.71 -8.81 35.34
N GLY A 1139 -38.67 -9.65 34.93
CA GLY A 1139 -39.95 -9.86 35.62
C GLY A 1139 -41.05 -8.87 35.27
N GLY A 1140 -40.86 -8.02 34.25
CA GLY A 1140 -41.79 -6.93 33.88
C GLY A 1140 -43.20 -7.35 33.44
N ALA A 1141 -43.50 -8.64 33.31
CA ALA A 1141 -44.74 -9.11 32.70
C ALA A 1141 -46.00 -8.73 33.50
N PRO A 1142 -47.09 -8.32 32.83
CA PRO A 1142 -48.32 -7.93 33.50
C PRO A 1142 -48.98 -9.11 34.23
N SER A 1143 -49.06 -10.29 33.60
CA SER A 1143 -49.70 -11.49 34.15
C SER A 1143 -48.69 -12.44 34.82
N CYS A 1144 -49.12 -13.11 35.90
CA CYS A 1144 -48.28 -14.03 36.66
C CYS A 1144 -48.01 -15.40 36.01
N SER A 1145 -48.48 -15.58 34.77
CA SER A 1145 -48.10 -16.67 33.87
C SER A 1145 -46.71 -16.48 33.21
N GLY A 1146 -45.97 -15.43 33.59
CA GLY A 1146 -44.59 -15.20 33.15
C GLY A 1146 -43.97 -13.96 33.79
N CYS A 1147 -44.30 -13.66 35.05
CA CYS A 1147 -43.84 -12.47 35.78
C CYS A 1147 -42.50 -12.65 36.51
N ALA A 1148 -41.79 -13.75 36.25
CA ALA A 1148 -40.48 -14.01 36.81
C ALA A 1148 -39.38 -13.63 35.82
N GLY A 1149 -38.27 -13.09 36.33
CA GLY A 1149 -37.05 -12.89 35.53
C GLY A 1149 -36.54 -14.20 34.91
N PHE A 1150 -36.78 -15.33 35.58
CA PHE A 1150 -36.62 -16.68 35.03
C PHE A 1150 -37.89 -17.52 35.30
N SER A 1151 -38.64 -17.89 34.26
CA SER A 1151 -39.89 -18.65 34.37
C SER A 1151 -39.78 -20.03 33.72
N VAL A 1152 -40.14 -21.08 34.44
CA VAL A 1152 -40.13 -22.49 33.98
C VAL A 1152 -41.55 -23.04 34.02
N ILE A 1153 -42.11 -23.36 32.85
CA ILE A 1153 -43.51 -23.72 32.69
C ILE A 1153 -43.60 -25.10 32.01
N GLY A 1154 -43.63 -26.15 32.82
CA GLY A 1154 -43.65 -27.55 32.37
C GLY A 1154 -42.28 -28.15 32.03
N GLY A 1155 -41.28 -27.32 31.74
CA GLY A 1155 -39.92 -27.76 31.40
C GLY A 1155 -39.11 -28.28 32.60
N ARG A 1156 -37.77 -28.15 32.52
CA ARG A 1156 -36.87 -28.50 33.64
C ARG A 1156 -35.59 -27.66 33.65
N VAL A 1157 -34.97 -27.50 34.82
CA VAL A 1157 -33.68 -26.80 34.97
C VAL A 1157 -32.70 -27.59 35.84
N ASN A 1158 -31.43 -27.64 35.45
CA ASN A 1158 -30.33 -28.23 36.24
C ASN A 1158 -29.17 -27.22 36.31
N LEU A 1159 -29.24 -26.29 37.25
CA LEU A 1159 -28.36 -25.12 37.31
C LEU A 1159 -27.42 -25.15 38.52
N SER A 1160 -26.23 -24.62 38.30
CA SER A 1160 -25.18 -24.40 39.30
C SER A 1160 -24.69 -22.94 39.28
N ASP A 1161 -24.08 -22.49 40.37
CA ASP A 1161 -23.31 -21.24 40.45
C ASP A 1161 -24.03 -20.01 39.86
N GLY A 1162 -25.33 -19.90 40.14
CA GLY A 1162 -26.20 -18.85 39.62
C GLY A 1162 -26.50 -17.75 40.63
N ARG A 1163 -26.76 -16.55 40.13
CA ARG A 1163 -27.29 -15.41 40.90
C ARG A 1163 -28.51 -14.86 40.19
N ILE A 1164 -29.59 -14.67 40.94
CA ILE A 1164 -30.80 -13.99 40.48
C ILE A 1164 -31.01 -12.80 41.42
N GLN A 1165 -31.05 -11.57 40.90
CA GLN A 1165 -31.10 -10.37 41.74
C GLN A 1165 -31.97 -9.25 41.16
N ASN A 1166 -32.58 -8.43 42.03
CA ASN A 1166 -33.27 -7.19 41.65
C ASN A 1166 -34.22 -7.36 40.43
N ASN A 1167 -35.08 -8.37 40.47
CA ASN A 1167 -36.14 -8.58 39.47
C ASN A 1167 -37.50 -8.11 40.00
N TYR A 1168 -38.40 -7.74 39.09
CA TYR A 1168 -39.75 -7.29 39.41
C TYR A 1168 -40.68 -8.47 39.69
N LYS A 1169 -41.51 -8.38 40.74
CA LYS A 1169 -42.45 -9.42 41.23
C LYS A 1169 -41.80 -10.76 41.63
N VAL A 1170 -41.15 -11.48 40.72
CA VAL A 1170 -40.59 -12.80 40.98
C VAL A 1170 -39.17 -12.89 40.43
N GLY A 1171 -38.22 -13.40 41.22
CA GLY A 1171 -36.89 -13.78 40.73
C GLY A 1171 -36.97 -14.98 39.80
N MET A 1172 -37.33 -16.14 40.36
CA MET A 1172 -37.53 -17.39 39.63
C MET A 1172 -38.88 -18.06 39.94
N GLN A 1173 -39.53 -18.60 38.92
CA GLN A 1173 -40.79 -19.34 39.00
C GLN A 1173 -40.61 -20.72 38.37
N ILE A 1174 -41.01 -21.78 39.07
CA ILE A 1174 -40.98 -23.16 38.58
C ILE A 1174 -42.38 -23.77 38.77
N TYR A 1175 -43.04 -24.12 37.66
CA TYR A 1175 -44.44 -24.53 37.65
C TYR A 1175 -44.70 -25.76 36.76
N ASN A 1176 -45.47 -26.72 37.27
CA ASN A 1176 -45.79 -28.01 36.61
C ASN A 1176 -44.56 -28.74 36.03
N SER A 1177 -43.36 -28.47 36.57
CA SER A 1177 -42.07 -28.81 35.95
C SER A 1177 -41.57 -30.18 36.39
N ALA A 1178 -40.82 -30.84 35.50
CA ALA A 1178 -40.10 -32.05 35.87
C ALA A 1178 -38.97 -31.75 36.88
N THR A 1179 -38.47 -32.80 37.56
CA THR A 1179 -37.45 -32.69 38.61
C THR A 1179 -36.31 -31.78 38.18
N SER A 1180 -36.14 -30.70 38.94
CA SER A 1180 -35.21 -29.61 38.66
C SER A 1180 -34.25 -29.40 39.84
N THR A 1181 -33.05 -28.91 39.57
CA THR A 1181 -31.95 -28.79 40.54
C THR A 1181 -31.37 -27.38 40.50
N LEU A 1182 -31.18 -26.77 41.68
CA LEU A 1182 -30.42 -25.52 41.86
C LEU A 1182 -29.32 -25.76 42.90
N SER A 1183 -28.07 -25.45 42.55
CA SER A 1183 -26.88 -25.66 43.41
C SER A 1183 -25.99 -24.41 43.48
N ASN A 1184 -25.53 -24.04 44.68
CA ASN A 1184 -24.75 -22.81 44.94
C ASN A 1184 -25.42 -21.52 44.41
N PHE A 1185 -26.70 -21.33 44.71
CA PHE A 1185 -27.50 -20.22 44.16
C PHE A 1185 -27.62 -19.03 45.11
N GLU A 1186 -27.51 -17.81 44.56
CA GLU A 1186 -27.76 -16.54 45.26
C GLU A 1186 -29.06 -15.89 44.77
N PHE A 1187 -29.97 -15.57 45.69
CA PHE A 1187 -31.17 -14.79 45.45
C PHE A 1187 -31.11 -13.49 46.25
N LEU A 1188 -30.99 -12.35 45.58
CA LEU A 1188 -30.70 -11.06 46.21
C LEU A 1188 -31.73 -9.97 45.83
N ASP A 1189 -32.01 -9.05 46.77
CA ASP A 1189 -32.64 -7.75 46.51
C ASP A 1189 -34.01 -7.75 45.80
N HIS A 1190 -34.79 -8.85 45.86
CA HIS A 1190 -36.15 -8.90 45.30
C HIS A 1190 -37.12 -8.11 46.19
N GLN A 1191 -37.18 -6.79 46.02
CA GLN A 1191 -38.00 -5.88 46.83
C GLN A 1191 -39.10 -5.16 46.05
N THR A 1192 -39.13 -5.27 44.73
CA THR A 1192 -39.99 -4.43 43.87
C THR A 1192 -41.01 -5.31 43.11
N PRO A 1193 -42.32 -5.00 43.15
CA PRO A 1193 -42.97 -3.99 43.99
C PRO A 1193 -42.99 -4.40 45.47
N ALA A 1194 -42.86 -3.43 46.38
CA ALA A 1194 -42.88 -3.69 47.81
C ALA A 1194 -44.25 -4.25 48.25
N GLY A 1195 -44.26 -5.26 49.11
CA GLY A 1195 -45.49 -5.96 49.50
C GLY A 1195 -45.98 -7.03 48.53
N ASN A 1196 -45.40 -7.11 47.32
CA ASN A 1196 -45.85 -7.99 46.24
C ASN A 1196 -44.65 -8.45 45.39
N SER A 1197 -43.60 -8.93 46.07
CA SER A 1197 -42.39 -9.47 45.46
C SER A 1197 -41.83 -10.67 46.22
N THR A 1198 -41.17 -11.60 45.52
CA THR A 1198 -40.57 -12.83 46.07
C THR A 1198 -39.37 -13.30 45.25
N ALA A 1199 -38.44 -14.00 45.88
CA ALA A 1199 -37.22 -14.49 45.24
C ALA A 1199 -37.45 -15.75 44.38
N LEU A 1200 -38.17 -16.74 44.90
CA LEU A 1200 -38.33 -18.06 44.30
C LEU A 1200 -39.75 -18.60 44.60
N VAL A 1201 -40.42 -19.09 43.55
CA VAL A 1201 -41.74 -19.75 43.63
C VAL A 1201 -41.64 -21.13 42.99
N SER A 1202 -42.11 -22.16 43.68
CA SER A 1202 -42.26 -23.51 43.13
C SER A 1202 -43.66 -24.04 43.42
N SER A 1203 -44.36 -24.55 42.41
CA SER A 1203 -45.67 -25.20 42.55
C SER A 1203 -45.81 -26.36 41.57
N ASN A 1204 -46.49 -27.44 41.99
CA ASN A 1204 -46.66 -28.69 41.23
C ASN A 1204 -45.36 -29.26 40.60
N SER A 1205 -44.22 -29.02 41.24
CA SER A 1205 -42.88 -29.31 40.71
C SER A 1205 -41.98 -29.92 41.78
N THR A 1206 -41.09 -30.84 41.42
CA THR A 1206 -40.06 -31.35 42.34
C THR A 1206 -38.79 -30.52 42.16
N LEU A 1207 -38.33 -29.86 43.23
CA LEU A 1207 -37.18 -28.97 43.22
C LEU A 1207 -36.15 -29.41 44.26
N ILE A 1208 -34.95 -29.75 43.79
CA ILE A 1208 -33.79 -30.10 44.61
C ILE A 1208 -32.97 -28.82 44.80
N LEU A 1209 -32.67 -28.48 46.06
CA LEU A 1209 -31.98 -27.26 46.46
C LEU A 1209 -30.73 -27.62 47.26
N ASP A 1210 -29.57 -27.16 46.81
CA ASP A 1210 -28.29 -27.33 47.51
C ASP A 1210 -27.53 -26.00 47.61
N ASN A 1211 -27.05 -25.68 48.82
CA ASN A 1211 -26.32 -24.44 49.11
C ASN A 1211 -26.97 -23.16 48.52
N LEU A 1212 -28.18 -22.80 48.97
CA LEU A 1212 -28.86 -21.56 48.56
C LEU A 1212 -28.68 -20.43 49.58
N ILE A 1213 -28.42 -19.22 49.08
CA ILE A 1213 -28.31 -17.98 49.85
C ILE A 1213 -29.46 -17.05 49.44
N PHE A 1214 -30.27 -16.62 50.41
CA PHE A 1214 -31.29 -15.59 50.23
C PHE A 1214 -30.90 -14.36 51.07
N SER A 1215 -30.72 -13.20 50.43
CA SER A 1215 -30.40 -11.94 51.12
C SER A 1215 -31.27 -10.79 50.64
N ASN A 1216 -31.68 -9.92 51.57
CA ASN A 1216 -32.37 -8.65 51.30
C ASN A 1216 -33.63 -8.75 50.40
N ASN A 1217 -34.26 -9.92 50.30
CA ASN A 1217 -35.51 -10.14 49.56
C ASN A 1217 -36.73 -9.78 50.42
N PHE A 1218 -37.85 -9.42 49.78
CA PHE A 1218 -39.12 -9.21 50.47
C PHE A 1218 -39.66 -10.53 51.05
N ALA A 1219 -40.31 -10.43 52.22
CA ALA A 1219 -40.58 -11.57 53.09
C ALA A 1219 -42.07 -11.72 53.51
N ASN A 1220 -43.01 -11.51 52.58
CA ASN A 1220 -44.37 -12.02 52.73
C ASN A 1220 -45.19 -12.00 51.42
N THR A 1221 -46.22 -12.85 51.39
CA THR A 1221 -47.27 -13.02 50.35
C THR A 1221 -46.80 -13.35 48.92
N SER A 1222 -47.39 -14.41 48.35
CA SER A 1222 -47.29 -14.71 46.92
C SER A 1222 -48.04 -13.65 46.09
N PRO A 1223 -47.55 -13.25 44.90
CA PRO A 1223 -48.26 -12.34 44.03
C PRO A 1223 -49.67 -12.80 43.66
N GLU A 1224 -50.60 -11.86 43.47
CA GLU A 1224 -51.98 -12.18 43.09
C GLU A 1224 -52.02 -13.03 41.81
N GLY A 1225 -52.72 -14.16 41.87
CA GLY A 1225 -52.77 -15.15 40.79
C GLY A 1225 -51.72 -16.28 40.86
N LEU A 1226 -50.85 -16.30 41.88
CA LEU A 1226 -49.95 -17.43 42.18
C LEU A 1226 -50.38 -18.14 43.47
N TYR A 1227 -51.32 -19.07 43.32
CA TYR A 1227 -51.83 -19.97 44.36
C TYR A 1227 -51.86 -21.42 43.83
#